data_AF-A0A4P7NAF3-F1
#
_entry.id   AF-A0A4P7NAF3-F1
#
_cell.length_a   1.000
_cell.length_b   1.000
_cell.length_c   1.000
_cell.angle_alpha   90.00
_cell.angle_beta   90.00
_cell.angle_gamma   90.00
#
_symmetry.space_group_name_H-M   'P 1'
#
loop_
_entity.id
_entity.type
_entity.pdbx_description
1 polymer ?
#
loop_
_entity_poly.entity_id
_entity_poly.type
_entity_poly.pdbx_seq_one_letter_code
_entity_poly.pdbx_strand_id
1 'polypeptide(L)'
;SKLVSHGGCGQRRPHQNAQGTYLLYLGDLSIGSAPELVNPRRIMSAPSCCLRATSLARQVRLVQPRVTSAFTSRTRAISTRRPFHSTNKPREPEHSSRRKQPQTKQTDQPDNTRGGHQKSQNVLLAGASGASLVVLGVAVSNHESEDEAQATGADRLRASPVDGRDPSRPRHRLSDIRDQHGPGSKNPWVTFEDKVYDITDWVGAHPGGDVILRAAGGAIEPYWDIFTIHKATHVREILDQYMIGYIAIEDLDQRTGRPAAETIEDPFSTDPARDQRLIKHTAKPCNAEPPPEELGKEFITPPELFYVRNHMWVPVVKEDQADDHALTIELPDGEERVYTLAELRSRFRLHRVTAALQCSGNRRSDMTSSTAATNGLQWGVGAISNANWEGVRLADVLLDAGLKPAQFASTAVAKDSQGDADSGEMHVQFSALEAYGASIPLSTALDPRADVLLAFGMNGKPLPRDHGYPLRTIVPGHVAARSVKWLNKIVVSDEESPSQWQRRDYKCFGPNEGAKPDWDRYPAIQEMPITSATTGVWVGDCVRAAAAAAKSGTEWMLRRTDEARAAPGVRDLPAWQREHLNSKDPKYALKMDSTEGDVPMALMGYAYSGGGKHIIRVDVSVDGGNTWAQAELLDDCGPEGKNCRGSKYWAWRRWRYFGSLPELAETRGDKRCTTVLVKATDSAYNTQPEQHTGIYNVRGNLATAWHRLLVCPSSVKRPDGKTTWCAGNAVYGSGFCKPEATANKT
;
A
#
# COMPACT_ATOMS: atom_id res chain seq x y z
N SER A 1 45.89 -16.87 -37.66
CA SER A 1 45.74 -17.85 -38.77
C SER A 1 44.67 -17.35 -39.73
N LYS A 2 44.80 -17.63 -41.03
CA LYS A 2 43.90 -17.30 -42.18
C LYS A 2 42.42 -17.00 -41.77
N LEU A 3 41.80 -15.84 -42.06
CA LEU A 3 41.60 -15.12 -43.33
C LEU A 3 40.77 -15.91 -44.37
N VAL A 4 39.48 -15.54 -44.53
CA VAL A 4 38.79 -15.44 -45.85
C VAL A 4 37.84 -14.24 -45.79
N SER A 5 37.82 -13.45 -46.86
CA SER A 5 37.01 -12.24 -47.05
C SER A 5 36.66 -12.06 -48.52
N HIS A 6 35.46 -11.59 -48.85
CA HIS A 6 35.06 -10.92 -50.10
C HIS A 6 34.14 -9.73 -49.67
N GLY A 7 34.25 -8.47 -50.07
CA GLY A 7 35.09 -7.80 -51.09
C GLY A 7 34.38 -7.71 -52.45
N GLY A 8 34.03 -6.56 -53.06
CA GLY A 8 34.17 -5.12 -52.72
C GLY A 8 33.01 -4.30 -53.35
N CYS A 9 33.10 -3.02 -53.79
CA CYS A 9 34.21 -2.07 -53.89
C CYS A 9 33.72 -0.61 -54.17
N GLY A 10 34.44 0.42 -53.65
CA GLY A 10 34.66 1.76 -54.28
C GLY A 10 33.68 2.92 -53.94
N GLN A 11 34.06 4.19 -53.76
CA GLN A 11 35.35 4.91 -53.88
C GLN A 11 35.54 6.09 -52.87
N ARG A 12 36.73 6.16 -52.25
CA ARG A 12 37.70 7.27 -51.98
C ARG A 12 37.30 8.78 -51.83
N ARG A 13 37.51 9.32 -50.61
CA ARG A 13 38.43 10.43 -50.12
C ARG A 13 38.43 11.85 -50.78
N PRO A 14 38.85 12.96 -50.10
CA PRO A 14 39.88 13.05 -49.03
C PRO A 14 39.60 13.96 -47.78
N HIS A 15 40.66 14.16 -46.97
CA HIS A 15 40.73 14.80 -45.63
C HIS A 15 40.47 16.32 -45.57
N GLN A 16 40.12 16.82 -44.37
CA GLN A 16 40.92 17.84 -43.65
C GLN A 16 40.61 17.88 -42.13
N ASN A 17 41.60 18.26 -41.32
CA ASN A 17 41.47 18.53 -39.88
C ASN A 17 41.12 20.02 -39.66
N ALA A 18 40.27 20.34 -38.69
CA ALA A 18 40.24 21.66 -38.06
C ALA A 18 39.69 21.60 -36.62
N GLN A 19 40.25 22.43 -35.73
CA GLN A 19 39.75 22.68 -34.37
C GLN A 19 38.68 23.79 -34.40
N GLY A 20 37.78 23.83 -33.41
CA GLY A 20 36.81 24.92 -33.21
C GLY A 20 35.75 24.52 -32.19
N THR A 21 35.95 24.79 -30.89
CA THR A 21 35.54 26.03 -30.19
C THR A 21 34.02 26.17 -30.06
N TYR A 22 33.52 26.00 -28.83
CA TYR A 22 32.12 26.24 -28.48
C TYR A 22 31.75 27.72 -28.59
N LEU A 23 30.63 28.01 -29.25
CA LEU A 23 30.02 29.35 -29.30
C LEU A 23 28.59 29.28 -28.75
N LEU A 24 28.34 30.06 -27.71
CA LEU A 24 27.03 30.21 -27.08
C LEU A 24 26.14 31.07 -27.98
N TYR A 25 24.98 30.53 -28.37
CA TYR A 25 23.92 31.32 -28.99
C TYR A 25 23.08 32.01 -27.92
N LEU A 26 23.14 33.34 -27.88
CA LEU A 26 22.11 34.18 -27.27
C LEU A 26 21.16 34.62 -28.40
N GLY A 27 19.86 34.45 -28.19
CA GLY A 27 18.83 34.88 -29.13
C GLY A 27 18.26 36.25 -28.75
N ASP A 28 18.30 37.20 -29.68
CA ASP A 28 17.70 38.52 -29.53
C ASP A 28 16.16 38.45 -29.44
N LEU A 29 15.57 39.38 -28.69
CA LEU A 29 14.14 39.69 -28.75
C LEU A 29 13.95 41.21 -28.86
N SER A 30 13.23 41.62 -29.90
CA SER A 30 13.01 43.01 -30.30
C SER A 30 12.03 43.77 -29.39
N ILE A 31 12.27 45.07 -29.20
CA ILE A 31 11.39 45.97 -28.44
C ILE A 31 10.54 46.85 -29.38
N GLY A 32 9.27 46.99 -29.01
CA GLY A 32 8.37 48.11 -29.33
C GLY A 32 7.13 47.96 -28.44
N SER A 33 6.53 49.00 -27.83
CA SER A 33 6.81 50.44 -27.83
C SER A 33 6.20 51.06 -26.55
N ALA A 34 6.77 52.15 -26.01
CA ALA A 34 6.26 52.85 -24.82
C ALA A 34 5.10 53.82 -25.15
N PRO A 35 4.44 54.46 -24.15
CA PRO A 35 5.03 55.69 -23.59
C PRO A 35 4.85 55.92 -22.06
N GLU A 36 5.75 56.74 -21.48
CA GLU A 36 5.56 57.72 -20.37
C GLU A 36 4.95 57.26 -19.01
N LEU A 37 5.27 57.79 -17.82
CA LEU A 37 6.15 58.84 -17.26
C LEU A 37 6.35 58.44 -15.76
N VAL A 38 7.49 58.56 -15.04
CA VAL A 38 8.17 59.75 -14.46
C VAL A 38 9.51 59.27 -13.82
N ASN A 39 10.47 60.17 -13.56
CA ASN A 39 11.70 60.02 -12.72
C ASN A 39 11.78 61.31 -11.81
N PRO A 40 12.66 61.53 -10.79
CA PRO A 40 13.90 60.80 -10.46
C PRO A 40 14.37 60.71 -8.97
N ARG A 41 15.41 59.88 -8.71
CA ARG A 41 16.74 60.24 -8.12
C ARG A 41 17.47 58.98 -7.57
N ARG A 42 18.71 58.64 -8.03
CA ARG A 42 20.06 59.10 -7.56
C ARG A 42 20.42 58.44 -6.19
N ILE A 43 21.57 57.81 -5.91
CA ILE A 43 23.01 58.08 -6.23
C ILE A 43 23.84 56.75 -6.25
N MET A 44 25.09 56.83 -6.75
CA MET A 44 26.23 55.87 -6.70
C MET A 44 26.52 55.31 -5.26
N SER A 45 27.39 54.31 -4.98
CA SER A 45 28.71 53.97 -5.56
C SER A 45 29.26 52.61 -5.09
N ALA A 46 30.05 51.94 -5.95
CA ALA A 46 31.10 50.96 -5.59
C ALA A 46 32.50 51.70 -5.56
N PRO A 47 33.70 51.08 -5.44
CA PRO A 47 34.06 49.65 -5.42
C PRO A 47 35.27 49.22 -4.50
N SER A 48 35.67 47.94 -4.61
CA SER A 48 37.05 47.41 -4.39
C SER A 48 37.60 47.38 -2.94
N CYS A 49 38.63 46.59 -2.59
CA CYS A 49 39.56 45.79 -3.41
C CYS A 49 40.03 44.48 -2.69
N CYS A 50 40.65 43.58 -3.46
CA CYS A 50 41.28 42.34 -2.98
C CYS A 50 42.62 42.58 -2.25
N LEU A 51 43.06 41.59 -1.44
CA LEU A 51 44.48 41.19 -1.36
C LEU A 51 44.65 39.76 -0.80
N ARG A 52 45.69 39.05 -1.27
CA ARG A 52 46.12 37.70 -0.84
C ARG A 52 47.27 37.81 0.17
N ALA A 53 47.47 36.80 1.04
CA ALA A 53 48.79 36.20 1.30
C ALA A 53 48.80 35.01 2.31
N THR A 54 49.28 33.85 1.83
CA THR A 54 50.16 32.84 2.47
C THR A 54 50.17 32.57 3.99
N SER A 55 49.79 31.33 4.33
CA SER A 55 50.50 30.33 5.16
C SER A 55 51.77 30.74 5.96
N LEU A 56 51.77 30.46 7.27
CA LEU A 56 52.86 29.67 7.91
C LEU A 56 52.39 29.04 9.24
N ALA A 57 52.96 27.88 9.58
CA ALA A 57 52.51 27.02 10.67
C ALA A 57 53.07 27.37 12.05
N ARG A 58 52.35 26.97 13.11
CA ARG A 58 52.94 26.73 14.44
C ARG A 58 52.37 25.45 15.06
N GLN A 59 53.27 24.54 15.43
CA GLN A 59 52.94 23.37 16.24
C GLN A 59 52.67 23.80 17.68
N VAL A 60 51.65 23.22 18.31
CA VAL A 60 51.55 23.12 19.77
C VAL A 60 51.18 21.67 20.10
N ARG A 61 52.10 20.96 20.77
CA ARG A 61 51.76 19.72 21.49
C ARG A 61 51.17 20.11 22.84
N LEU A 62 50.03 19.53 23.20
CA LEU A 62 49.64 19.37 24.60
C LEU A 62 49.05 17.97 24.80
N VAL A 63 49.33 17.41 25.98
CA VAL A 63 49.14 15.99 26.31
C VAL A 63 47.80 15.80 27.00
N GLN A 64 47.09 14.71 26.70
CA GLN A 64 45.99 14.21 27.53
C GLN A 64 46.27 12.78 28.01
N PRO A 65 45.88 12.42 29.25
CA PRO A 65 46.15 11.11 29.84
C PRO A 65 45.15 10.06 29.35
N ARG A 66 45.62 8.82 29.18
CA ARG A 66 44.77 7.64 29.00
C ARG A 66 44.28 7.15 30.37
N VAL A 67 42.99 6.87 30.48
CA VAL A 67 42.45 5.93 31.47
C VAL A 67 41.95 4.71 30.71
N THR A 68 42.44 3.53 31.10
CA THR A 68 42.10 2.25 30.48
C THR A 68 41.23 1.41 31.40
N SER A 69 40.11 0.91 30.92
CA SER A 69 39.46 -0.30 31.43
C SER A 69 39.30 -1.30 30.29
N ALA A 70 39.79 -2.52 30.49
CA ALA A 70 39.83 -3.55 29.46
C ALA A 70 38.65 -4.52 29.59
N PHE A 71 38.10 -4.96 28.47
CA PHE A 71 37.38 -6.23 28.38
C PHE A 71 38.03 -7.10 27.30
N THR A 72 38.29 -8.37 27.64
CA THR A 72 39.12 -9.28 26.86
C THR A 72 38.28 -10.23 26.00
N SER A 73 38.43 -10.19 24.68
CA SER A 73 37.99 -11.28 23.79
C SER A 73 39.15 -12.27 23.58
N ARG A 74 38.96 -13.54 23.96
CA ARG A 74 39.97 -14.59 23.75
C ARG A 74 39.91 -15.13 22.33
N THR A 75 40.90 -14.78 21.51
CA THR A 75 41.15 -15.47 20.23
C THR A 75 41.72 -16.86 20.48
N ARG A 76 41.12 -17.92 19.90
CA ARG A 76 41.78 -19.22 19.71
C ARG A 76 42.06 -19.42 18.22
N ALA A 77 43.33 -19.44 17.85
CA ALA A 77 43.75 -19.89 16.53
C ALA A 77 44.00 -21.39 16.53
N ILE A 78 43.45 -22.11 15.55
CA ILE A 78 43.98 -23.42 15.12
C ILE A 78 44.12 -23.39 13.60
N SER A 79 45.29 -23.80 13.13
CA SER A 79 45.69 -23.86 11.73
C SER A 79 45.20 -25.13 11.05
N THR A 80 44.89 -25.07 9.75
CA THR A 80 45.48 -25.98 8.74
C THR A 80 45.16 -25.53 7.30
N ARG A 81 46.18 -25.51 6.44
CA ARG A 81 46.04 -25.37 4.99
C ARG A 81 45.85 -26.74 4.34
N ARG A 82 44.99 -26.83 3.32
CA ARG A 82 45.24 -27.55 2.05
C ARG A 82 44.28 -27.05 0.95
N PRO A 83 44.71 -27.02 -0.32
CA PRO A 83 43.90 -26.46 -1.42
C PRO A 83 43.01 -27.54 -2.07
N PHE A 84 41.87 -27.12 -2.63
CA PHE A 84 41.08 -27.96 -3.53
C PHE A 84 41.14 -27.43 -4.97
N HIS A 85 41.46 -28.32 -5.91
CA HIS A 85 41.36 -28.03 -7.34
C HIS A 85 39.90 -28.09 -7.80
N SER A 86 39.51 -27.15 -8.66
CA SER A 86 38.29 -27.24 -9.46
C SER A 86 38.61 -27.86 -10.81
N THR A 87 37.85 -28.89 -11.21
CA THR A 87 37.85 -29.42 -12.58
C THR A 87 36.42 -29.56 -13.07
N ASN A 88 35.97 -28.61 -13.88
CA ASN A 88 34.71 -28.69 -14.61
C ASN A 88 34.78 -29.74 -15.72
N LYS A 89 33.77 -30.60 -15.82
CA LYS A 89 33.34 -31.23 -17.08
C LYS A 89 31.82 -31.38 -17.12
N PRO A 90 31.15 -31.07 -18.24
CA PRO A 90 29.72 -31.28 -18.42
C PRO A 90 29.41 -32.73 -18.81
N ARG A 91 28.15 -33.16 -18.64
CA ARG A 91 27.58 -34.34 -19.28
C ARG A 91 26.20 -34.03 -19.86
N GLU A 92 26.03 -34.41 -21.11
CA GLU A 92 24.76 -34.43 -21.86
C GLU A 92 24.13 -35.85 -21.79
N PRO A 93 22.91 -36.07 -22.33
CA PRO A 93 21.95 -37.02 -21.76
C PRO A 93 21.92 -38.40 -22.44
N GLU A 94 21.26 -39.38 -21.79
CA GLU A 94 20.82 -40.62 -22.43
C GLU A 94 19.34 -40.93 -22.15
N HIS A 95 18.63 -41.32 -23.21
CA HIS A 95 17.32 -41.95 -23.14
C HIS A 95 17.42 -43.40 -22.66
N SER A 96 16.45 -43.87 -21.88
CA SER A 96 15.96 -45.25 -22.06
C SER A 96 14.50 -45.41 -21.64
N SER A 97 13.88 -46.50 -22.09
CA SER A 97 12.43 -46.76 -21.98
C SER A 97 12.17 -48.11 -21.30
N ARG A 98 11.09 -48.20 -20.51
CA ARG A 98 10.02 -49.22 -20.58
C ARG A 98 9.25 -49.46 -19.26
N ARG A 99 7.94 -49.61 -19.42
CA ARG A 99 6.97 -50.34 -18.56
C ARG A 99 7.55 -51.50 -17.72
N LYS A 100 7.04 -51.62 -16.48
CA LYS A 100 6.32 -52.82 -15.98
C LYS A 100 5.64 -52.55 -14.61
N GLN A 101 4.45 -53.15 -14.39
CA GLN A 101 3.87 -53.36 -13.05
C GLN A 101 4.58 -54.53 -12.33
N PRO A 102 4.38 -54.71 -11.02
CA PRO A 102 3.53 -55.85 -10.60
C PRO A 102 2.60 -55.59 -9.39
N GLN A 103 1.89 -56.64 -8.97
CA GLN A 103 0.71 -56.64 -8.09
C GLN A 103 0.97 -56.92 -6.59
N THR A 104 0.03 -56.44 -5.77
CA THR A 104 -0.53 -56.89 -4.47
C THR A 104 0.02 -58.11 -3.70
N LYS A 105 0.07 -57.96 -2.37
CA LYS A 105 -0.36 -58.89 -1.29
C LYS A 105 -0.51 -58.08 0.03
N GLN A 106 -1.31 -58.42 1.06
CA GLN A 106 -2.56 -59.20 1.21
C GLN A 106 -3.01 -59.03 2.70
N THR A 107 -4.32 -58.86 2.98
CA THR A 107 -5.05 -59.18 4.26
C THR A 107 -4.57 -58.54 5.60
N ASP A 108 -5.39 -58.25 6.63
CA ASP A 108 -6.76 -58.68 7.00
C ASP A 108 -7.65 -57.54 7.61
N GLN A 109 -8.95 -57.80 7.68
CA GLN A 109 -10.00 -57.06 8.41
C GLN A 109 -10.57 -57.96 9.53
N PRO A 110 -11.28 -57.46 10.58
CA PRO A 110 -12.73 -57.17 10.47
C PRO A 110 -13.21 -56.05 11.46
N ASP A 111 -14.49 -55.67 11.67
CA ASP A 111 -15.78 -56.05 11.08
C ASP A 111 -16.80 -54.87 11.05
N ASN A 112 -17.91 -55.12 10.36
CA ASN A 112 -19.19 -54.40 10.19
C ASN A 112 -19.79 -53.69 11.44
N THR A 113 -20.57 -52.61 11.27
CA THR A 113 -21.97 -52.72 10.76
C THR A 113 -22.60 -51.43 10.19
N ARG A 114 -23.21 -51.60 8.99
CA ARG A 114 -24.51 -51.07 8.44
C ARG A 114 -25.11 -49.80 9.10
N GLY A 115 -25.57 -48.76 8.38
CA GLY A 115 -26.23 -48.70 7.05
C GLY A 115 -27.78 -48.72 7.21
N GLY A 116 -28.61 -47.94 6.50
CA GLY A 116 -28.40 -46.91 5.46
C GLY A 116 -29.76 -46.45 4.86
N HIS A 117 -29.74 -45.64 3.78
CA HIS A 117 -30.86 -45.25 2.90
C HIS A 117 -32.07 -44.45 3.48
N GLN A 118 -32.98 -43.83 2.70
CA GLN A 118 -32.95 -43.03 1.44
C GLN A 118 -34.40 -42.60 1.13
N LYS A 119 -34.63 -41.52 0.35
CA LYS A 119 -35.92 -41.11 -0.29
C LYS A 119 -36.99 -40.52 0.70
N SER A 120 -37.92 -39.63 0.32
CA SER A 120 -38.12 -38.82 -0.91
C SER A 120 -39.27 -37.79 -0.78
N GLN A 121 -39.24 -36.78 -1.66
CA GLN A 121 -40.39 -36.07 -2.27
C GLN A 121 -41.16 -34.97 -1.52
N ASN A 122 -41.58 -33.98 -2.32
CA ASN A 122 -42.33 -32.78 -1.97
C ASN A 122 -43.84 -33.03 -1.91
N VAL A 123 -44.55 -32.27 -1.06
CA VAL A 123 -45.92 -31.80 -1.37
C VAL A 123 -46.03 -30.33 -0.95
N LEU A 124 -46.62 -29.52 -1.84
CA LEU A 124 -46.97 -28.11 -1.64
C LEU A 124 -48.47 -28.03 -1.33
N LEU A 125 -48.88 -27.14 -0.42
CA LEU A 125 -50.26 -26.64 -0.35
C LEU A 125 -50.28 -25.26 0.29
N ALA A 126 -51.19 -24.40 -0.17
CA ALA A 126 -51.22 -22.96 0.07
C ALA A 126 -52.57 -22.48 0.63
N GLY A 127 -52.56 -21.27 1.22
CA GLY A 127 -53.73 -20.54 1.74
C GLY A 127 -53.30 -19.71 2.96
N ALA A 128 -53.24 -18.37 2.89
CA ALA A 128 -54.37 -17.43 3.03
C ALA A 128 -54.90 -17.40 4.49
N SER A 129 -55.05 -16.29 5.22
CA SER A 129 -54.90 -14.84 4.97
C SER A 129 -54.76 -14.12 6.34
N GLY A 130 -54.37 -12.84 6.39
CA GLY A 130 -54.62 -12.02 7.59
C GLY A 130 -53.62 -10.89 7.83
N ALA A 131 -54.10 -9.65 7.82
CA ALA A 131 -53.32 -8.46 8.19
C ALA A 131 -53.61 -8.04 9.64
N SER A 132 -52.64 -7.43 10.32
CA SER A 132 -52.84 -6.18 11.09
C SER A 132 -51.53 -5.59 11.60
N LEU A 133 -51.40 -4.27 11.47
CA LEU A 133 -50.44 -3.43 12.19
C LEU A 133 -50.97 -3.18 13.60
N VAL A 134 -50.14 -3.39 14.62
CA VAL A 134 -50.24 -2.67 15.90
C VAL A 134 -48.83 -2.30 16.37
N VAL A 135 -48.59 -1.01 16.53
CA VAL A 135 -47.47 -0.46 17.29
C VAL A 135 -47.94 -0.26 18.73
N LEU A 136 -47.22 -0.82 19.70
CA LEU A 136 -47.30 -0.36 21.09
C LEU A 136 -46.00 -0.70 21.81
N GLY A 137 -45.32 0.35 22.30
CA GLY A 137 -44.18 0.20 23.18
C GLY A 137 -44.64 -0.12 24.61
N VAL A 138 -43.78 -0.79 25.37
CA VAL A 138 -43.96 -0.98 26.82
C VAL A 138 -42.75 -0.38 27.51
N ALA A 139 -43.01 0.59 28.40
CA ALA A 139 -41.99 1.20 29.23
C ALA A 139 -41.51 0.23 30.32
N VAL A 140 -40.24 0.37 30.69
CA VAL A 140 -39.68 -0.31 31.86
C VAL A 140 -40.19 0.39 33.11
N SER A 141 -40.96 -0.33 33.93
CA SER A 141 -41.23 0.06 35.32
C SER A 141 -40.44 -0.86 36.24
N ASN A 142 -39.48 -0.29 36.98
CA ASN A 142 -38.85 -0.99 38.09
C ASN A 142 -39.91 -1.28 39.15
N HIS A 143 -39.90 -2.49 39.69
CA HIS A 143 -40.48 -2.76 40.99
C HIS A 143 -39.47 -3.54 41.80
N GLU A 144 -38.82 -2.85 42.73
CA GLU A 144 -38.09 -3.52 43.80
C GLU A 144 -39.10 -4.19 44.72
N SER A 145 -38.76 -5.37 45.21
CA SER A 145 -39.47 -6.07 46.27
C SER A 145 -38.42 -6.56 47.27
N GLU A 146 -38.32 -5.86 48.39
CA GLU A 146 -37.52 -6.28 49.54
C GLU A 146 -38.23 -7.45 50.21
N ASP A 147 -37.58 -8.62 50.27
CA ASP A 147 -37.98 -9.73 51.13
C ASP A 147 -36.92 -9.91 52.23
N GLU A 148 -37.24 -9.45 53.45
CA GLU A 148 -36.44 -9.70 54.64
C GLU A 148 -36.54 -11.18 55.07
N ALA A 149 -35.47 -11.94 54.89
CA ALA A 149 -35.32 -13.27 55.47
C ALA A 149 -34.23 -13.26 56.56
N GLN A 150 -34.63 -13.03 57.81
CA GLN A 150 -33.75 -13.22 58.96
C GLN A 150 -33.36 -14.70 59.12
N ALA A 151 -32.13 -15.03 58.72
CA ALA A 151 -31.49 -16.31 59.05
C ALA A 151 -30.45 -16.08 60.15
N THR A 152 -30.63 -16.79 61.28
CA THR A 152 -29.80 -16.67 62.49
C THR A 152 -28.34 -17.04 62.25
N GLY A 153 -27.43 -16.35 62.96
CA GLY A 153 -26.00 -16.53 62.81
C GLY A 153 -25.52 -17.97 63.09
N ALA A 154 -24.80 -18.52 62.10
CA ALA A 154 -23.76 -19.51 62.31
C ALA A 154 -22.53 -19.00 61.56
N ASP A 155 -21.41 -18.85 62.28
CA ASP A 155 -20.18 -18.27 61.78
C ASP A 155 -19.54 -19.19 60.71
N ARG A 156 -19.97 -19.01 59.45
CA ARG A 156 -19.24 -19.53 58.30
C ARG A 156 -18.00 -18.66 58.12
N LEU A 157 -16.94 -19.04 58.84
CA LEU A 157 -15.57 -18.84 58.38
C LEU A 157 -15.53 -19.21 56.90
N ARG A 158 -15.55 -18.20 56.01
CA ARG A 158 -15.27 -18.40 54.59
C ARG A 158 -13.85 -18.93 54.54
N ALA A 159 -13.71 -20.23 54.29
CA ALA A 159 -12.41 -20.80 53.98
C ALA A 159 -11.81 -19.95 52.84
N SER A 160 -10.65 -19.34 53.09
CA SER A 160 -9.97 -18.54 52.09
C SER A 160 -9.84 -19.39 50.81
N PRO A 161 -10.16 -18.84 49.64
CA PRO A 161 -10.16 -19.63 48.40
C PRO A 161 -8.77 -20.27 48.23
N VAL A 162 -8.74 -21.59 48.12
CA VAL A 162 -7.50 -22.35 48.09
C VAL A 162 -6.83 -22.14 46.73
N ASP A 163 -5.76 -21.35 46.72
CA ASP A 163 -4.95 -21.11 45.54
C ASP A 163 -4.12 -22.36 45.21
N GLY A 164 -4.57 -23.13 44.21
CA GLY A 164 -3.90 -24.34 43.72
C GLY A 164 -2.76 -24.09 42.73
N ARG A 165 -2.36 -22.83 42.49
CA ARG A 165 -1.31 -22.45 41.52
C ARG A 165 0.07 -22.51 42.16
N ASP A 166 1.12 -22.59 41.32
CA ASP A 166 2.51 -22.83 41.74
C ASP A 166 2.91 -21.97 42.97
N PRO A 167 3.19 -22.58 44.15
CA PRO A 167 3.50 -21.84 45.37
C PRO A 167 4.86 -21.12 45.33
N SER A 168 5.72 -21.44 44.37
CA SER A 168 7.03 -20.78 44.21
C SER A 168 6.93 -19.39 43.57
N ARG A 169 5.80 -19.07 42.93
CA ARG A 169 5.56 -17.79 42.26
C ARG A 169 4.92 -16.75 43.19
N PRO A 170 5.33 -15.48 43.14
CA PRO A 170 4.70 -14.41 43.93
C PRO A 170 3.23 -14.19 43.54
N ARG A 171 2.46 -13.65 44.48
CA ARG A 171 1.09 -13.15 44.28
C ARG A 171 1.11 -11.63 44.39
N HIS A 172 0.42 -10.94 43.48
CA HIS A 172 0.37 -9.48 43.42
C HIS A 172 -1.08 -9.00 43.45
N ARG A 173 -1.35 -7.90 44.17
CA ARG A 173 -2.67 -7.25 44.17
C ARG A 173 -2.85 -6.42 42.91
N LEU A 174 -4.07 -6.35 42.38
CA LEU A 174 -4.39 -5.48 41.24
C LEU A 174 -4.20 -3.99 41.59
N SER A 175 -4.45 -3.59 42.83
CA SER A 175 -4.17 -2.24 43.33
C SER A 175 -2.68 -1.89 43.15
N ASP A 176 -1.80 -2.78 43.58
CA ASP A 176 -0.36 -2.52 43.60
C ASP A 176 0.19 -2.45 42.17
N ILE A 177 -0.30 -3.32 41.28
CA ILE A 177 0.01 -3.30 39.85
C ILE A 177 -0.41 -1.97 39.22
N ARG A 178 -1.65 -1.53 39.44
CA ARG A 178 -2.16 -0.27 38.87
C ARG A 178 -1.43 0.95 39.41
N ASP A 179 -1.23 0.99 40.73
CA ASP A 179 -0.77 2.20 41.42
C ASP A 179 0.77 2.35 41.37
N GLN A 180 1.54 1.27 41.17
CA GLN A 180 3.01 1.28 41.14
C GLN A 180 3.62 0.92 39.76
N HIS A 181 2.89 0.19 38.91
CA HIS A 181 3.38 -0.37 37.65
C HIS A 181 2.58 0.09 36.40
N GLY A 182 1.88 1.23 36.52
CA GLY A 182 1.16 1.90 35.44
C GLY A 182 2.05 2.56 34.35
N PRO A 183 1.45 3.31 33.40
CA PRO A 183 2.10 3.75 32.16
C PRO A 183 3.35 4.65 32.32
N GLY A 184 3.46 5.36 33.44
CA GLY A 184 4.62 6.21 33.77
C GLY A 184 5.67 5.53 34.67
N SER A 185 5.49 4.25 35.01
CA SER A 185 6.44 3.52 35.84
C SER A 185 7.71 3.19 35.07
N LYS A 186 8.84 3.10 35.77
CA LYS A 186 10.08 2.55 35.20
C LYS A 186 9.98 1.03 34.96
N ASN A 187 9.08 0.37 35.68
CA ASN A 187 8.86 -1.07 35.59
C ASN A 187 7.38 -1.34 35.22
N PRO A 188 6.93 -1.04 33.99
CA PRO A 188 5.53 -1.22 33.59
C PRO A 188 5.15 -2.71 33.59
N TRP A 189 4.07 -3.05 34.29
CA TRP A 189 3.54 -4.43 34.37
C TRP A 189 2.16 -4.50 33.75
N VAL A 190 1.79 -5.68 33.25
CA VAL A 190 0.47 -5.96 32.69
C VAL A 190 -0.08 -7.28 33.23
N THR A 191 -1.39 -7.49 33.10
CA THR A 191 -2.04 -8.76 33.41
C THR A 191 -2.65 -9.42 32.17
N PHE A 192 -2.69 -10.75 32.18
CA PHE A 192 -3.40 -11.57 31.19
C PHE A 192 -3.87 -12.86 31.89
N GLU A 193 -5.15 -13.15 31.75
CA GLU A 193 -5.85 -14.19 32.51
C GLU A 193 -5.62 -14.00 34.02
N ASP A 194 -4.99 -14.95 34.72
CA ASP A 194 -4.74 -14.90 36.15
C ASP A 194 -3.27 -14.56 36.51
N LYS A 195 -2.47 -14.18 35.50
CA LYS A 195 -1.02 -13.97 35.58
C LYS A 195 -0.61 -12.50 35.48
N VAL A 196 0.58 -12.21 35.98
CA VAL A 196 1.22 -10.88 35.99
C VAL A 196 2.56 -10.95 35.25
N TYR A 197 2.82 -9.93 34.43
CA TYR A 197 3.95 -9.89 33.51
C TYR A 197 4.71 -8.58 33.63
N ASP A 198 6.04 -8.64 33.76
CA ASP A 198 6.91 -7.47 33.72
C ASP A 198 7.34 -7.22 32.28
N ILE A 199 6.76 -6.21 31.62
CA ILE A 199 7.03 -5.94 30.21
C ILE A 199 8.16 -4.92 29.99
N THR A 200 8.88 -4.52 31.04
CA THR A 200 9.90 -3.44 30.99
C THR A 200 10.87 -3.60 29.83
N ASP A 201 11.51 -4.78 29.73
CA ASP A 201 12.49 -5.08 28.68
C ASP A 201 11.83 -5.36 27.31
N TRP A 202 10.51 -5.54 27.27
CA TRP A 202 9.74 -5.77 26.04
C TRP A 202 9.26 -4.46 25.37
N VAL A 203 9.05 -3.36 26.12
CA VAL A 203 8.47 -2.12 25.58
C VAL A 203 9.21 -1.63 24.33
N GLY A 204 10.53 -1.55 24.38
CA GLY A 204 11.36 -1.09 23.24
C GLY A 204 11.38 -2.06 22.05
N ALA A 205 11.07 -3.33 22.26
CA ALA A 205 10.96 -4.35 21.20
C ALA A 205 9.51 -4.52 20.69
N HIS A 206 8.53 -3.93 21.37
CA HIS A 206 7.12 -4.11 21.05
C HIS A 206 6.80 -3.55 19.65
N PRO A 207 6.10 -4.31 18.77
CA PRO A 207 5.78 -3.86 17.41
C PRO A 207 4.88 -2.61 17.29
N GLY A 208 4.25 -2.16 18.37
CA GLY A 208 3.55 -0.87 18.45
C GLY A 208 4.30 0.21 19.25
N GLY A 209 5.57 -0.04 19.63
CA GLY A 209 6.34 0.82 20.55
C GLY A 209 5.59 1.09 21.85
N ASP A 210 5.79 2.30 22.38
CA ASP A 210 5.22 2.83 23.62
C ASP A 210 3.68 2.78 23.71
N VAL A 211 2.97 2.50 22.62
CA VAL A 211 1.52 2.23 22.65
C VAL A 211 1.17 1.11 23.64
N ILE A 212 2.06 0.13 23.85
CA ILE A 212 1.85 -0.93 24.85
C ILE A 212 1.69 -0.39 26.28
N LEU A 213 2.31 0.76 26.60
CA LEU A 213 2.21 1.39 27.92
C LEU A 213 0.77 1.79 28.26
N ARG A 214 -0.13 1.93 27.29
CA ARG A 214 -1.58 2.15 27.54
C ARG A 214 -2.23 1.00 28.32
N ALA A 215 -1.66 -0.21 28.25
CA ALA A 215 -2.13 -1.37 29.00
C ALA A 215 -1.39 -1.58 30.33
N ALA A 216 -0.32 -0.82 30.59
CA ALA A 216 0.45 -0.94 31.83
C ALA A 216 -0.43 -0.56 33.04
N GLY A 217 -0.31 -1.33 34.12
CA GLY A 217 -1.16 -1.25 35.29
C GLY A 217 -2.49 -2.02 35.18
N GLY A 218 -2.77 -2.71 34.06
CA GLY A 218 -4.06 -3.38 33.84
C GLY A 218 -4.01 -4.59 32.89
N ALA A 219 -5.21 -5.06 32.51
CA ALA A 219 -5.42 -6.24 31.68
C ALA A 219 -5.27 -5.96 30.19
N ILE A 220 -4.61 -6.87 29.46
CA ILE A 220 -4.34 -6.71 28.02
C ILE A 220 -5.44 -7.30 27.12
N GLU A 221 -6.30 -8.16 27.64
CA GLU A 221 -7.36 -8.84 26.88
C GLU A 221 -8.26 -7.89 26.08
N PRO A 222 -8.76 -6.77 26.64
CA PRO A 222 -9.59 -5.83 25.88
C PRO A 222 -8.84 -5.23 24.68
N TYR A 223 -7.54 -4.97 24.82
CA TYR A 223 -6.68 -4.53 23.72
C TYR A 223 -6.44 -5.66 22.70
N TRP A 224 -6.35 -6.92 23.12
CA TRP A 224 -6.19 -8.07 22.23
C TRP A 224 -7.48 -8.40 21.46
N ASP A 225 -8.66 -8.08 22.01
CA ASP A 225 -9.94 -8.17 21.31
C ASP A 225 -10.05 -7.15 20.16
N ILE A 226 -9.48 -5.96 20.36
CA ILE A 226 -9.35 -4.93 19.31
C ILE A 226 -8.25 -5.29 18.31
N PHE A 227 -7.05 -5.60 18.80
CA PHE A 227 -5.86 -5.94 18.02
C PHE A 227 -5.64 -7.45 17.99
N THR A 228 -6.49 -8.14 17.23
CA THR A 228 -6.56 -9.61 17.18
C THR A 228 -5.26 -10.32 16.77
N ILE A 229 -4.28 -9.60 16.20
CA ILE A 229 -2.94 -10.13 15.93
C ILE A 229 -2.27 -10.72 17.19
N HIS A 230 -2.52 -10.14 18.36
CA HIS A 230 -1.94 -10.62 19.62
C HIS A 230 -2.51 -11.98 20.07
N LYS A 231 -3.65 -12.42 19.52
CA LYS A 231 -4.23 -13.73 19.81
C LYS A 231 -3.45 -14.91 19.20
N ALA A 232 -2.45 -14.64 18.36
CA ALA A 232 -1.60 -15.67 17.76
C ALA A 232 -0.69 -16.36 18.80
N THR A 233 -0.47 -17.67 18.65
CA THR A 233 0.26 -18.50 19.62
C THR A 233 1.66 -17.96 19.96
N HIS A 234 2.42 -17.53 18.95
CA HIS A 234 3.78 -17.01 19.14
C HIS A 234 3.82 -15.71 19.97
N VAL A 235 2.74 -14.91 20.01
CA VAL A 235 2.67 -13.71 20.86
C VAL A 235 2.48 -14.11 22.33
N ARG A 236 1.73 -15.18 22.59
CA ARG A 236 1.62 -15.77 23.94
C ARG A 236 2.94 -16.37 24.40
N GLU A 237 3.65 -17.07 23.52
CA GLU A 237 4.99 -17.63 23.78
C GLU A 237 6.02 -16.53 24.10
N ILE A 238 5.87 -15.33 23.53
CA ILE A 238 6.66 -14.14 23.93
C ILE A 238 6.22 -13.66 25.31
N LEU A 239 4.92 -13.42 25.52
CA LEU A 239 4.38 -12.91 26.79
C LEU A 239 4.75 -13.81 27.99
N ASP A 240 4.64 -15.14 27.87
CA ASP A 240 4.97 -16.08 28.95
C ASP A 240 6.44 -16.02 29.40
N GLN A 241 7.37 -15.50 28.59
CA GLN A 241 8.77 -15.27 29.02
C GLN A 241 8.90 -14.16 30.07
N TYR A 242 7.93 -13.23 30.09
CA TYR A 242 7.86 -12.09 31.00
C TYR A 242 7.00 -12.36 32.24
N MET A 243 6.49 -13.60 32.42
CA MET A 243 5.64 -13.97 33.55
C MET A 243 6.44 -13.95 34.85
N ILE A 244 6.07 -13.05 35.76
CA ILE A 244 6.71 -12.91 37.07
C ILE A 244 5.94 -13.65 38.17
N GLY A 245 4.61 -13.63 38.13
CA GLY A 245 3.76 -14.18 39.19
C GLY A 245 2.28 -14.23 38.84
N TYR A 246 1.45 -14.47 39.85
CA TYR A 246 0.00 -14.57 39.72
C TYR A 246 -0.72 -13.36 40.33
N ILE A 247 -1.92 -13.08 39.85
CA ILE A 247 -2.85 -12.17 40.53
C ILE A 247 -3.30 -12.86 41.83
N ALA A 248 -3.35 -12.11 42.93
CA ALA A 248 -3.88 -12.56 44.20
C ALA A 248 -5.33 -13.06 44.04
N ILE A 249 -5.66 -14.20 44.64
CA ILE A 249 -6.93 -14.89 44.41
C ILE A 249 -8.15 -14.10 44.90
N GLU A 250 -7.93 -13.15 45.81
CA GLU A 250 -8.91 -12.19 46.31
C GLU A 250 -9.36 -11.17 45.26
N ASP A 251 -8.52 -10.90 44.25
CA ASP A 251 -8.78 -9.94 43.18
C ASP A 251 -9.30 -10.60 41.89
N LEU A 252 -9.58 -11.91 41.93
CA LEU A 252 -10.15 -12.69 40.82
C LEU A 252 -11.65 -12.94 41.01
N ASP A 253 -12.43 -12.81 39.93
CA ASP A 253 -13.83 -13.23 39.90
C ASP A 253 -13.92 -14.76 40.06
N GLN A 254 -14.66 -15.20 41.08
CA GLN A 254 -14.70 -16.61 41.50
C GLN A 254 -15.38 -17.55 40.48
N ARG A 255 -16.06 -17.02 39.46
CA ARG A 255 -16.75 -17.79 38.42
C ARG A 255 -15.91 -17.95 37.15
N THR A 256 -15.08 -16.95 36.84
CA THR A 256 -14.28 -16.88 35.60
C THR A 256 -12.79 -17.13 35.85
N GLY A 257 -12.31 -17.02 37.09
CA GLY A 257 -10.90 -17.16 37.44
C GLY A 257 -10.02 -16.02 36.93
N ARG A 258 -10.62 -14.87 36.57
CA ARG A 258 -9.96 -13.73 35.93
C ARG A 258 -10.25 -12.44 36.69
N PRO A 259 -9.38 -11.41 36.59
CA PRO A 259 -9.69 -10.09 37.12
C PRO A 259 -10.94 -9.53 36.44
N ALA A 260 -11.66 -8.63 37.11
CA ALA A 260 -12.75 -7.91 36.48
C ALA A 260 -12.17 -7.06 35.32
N ALA A 261 -12.59 -7.35 34.09
CA ALA A 261 -12.13 -6.61 32.92
C ALA A 261 -12.73 -5.19 32.94
N GLU A 262 -11.89 -4.19 33.24
CA GLU A 262 -12.28 -2.79 33.09
C GLU A 262 -12.56 -2.47 31.61
N THR A 263 -13.64 -1.72 31.35
CA THR A 263 -13.98 -1.29 29.99
C THR A 263 -12.97 -0.23 29.53
N ILE A 264 -12.08 -0.61 28.61
CA ILE A 264 -11.14 0.34 28.00
C ILE A 264 -11.87 1.30 27.05
N GLU A 265 -11.37 2.52 26.94
CA GLU A 265 -11.80 3.45 25.89
C GLU A 265 -11.46 2.85 24.52
N ASP A 266 -12.44 2.78 23.63
CA ASP A 266 -12.24 2.37 22.23
C ASP A 266 -11.31 3.39 21.54
N PRO A 267 -10.06 3.05 21.18
CA PRO A 267 -9.12 4.01 20.63
C PRO A 267 -9.54 4.48 19.24
N PHE A 268 -10.45 3.74 18.57
CA PHE A 268 -11.06 4.09 17.29
C PHE A 268 -12.36 4.91 17.44
N SER A 269 -12.78 5.28 18.65
CA SER A 269 -14.02 6.05 18.87
C SER A 269 -13.98 7.43 18.22
N THR A 270 -12.79 8.02 18.11
CA THR A 270 -12.53 9.34 17.51
C THR A 270 -12.07 9.27 16.05
N ASP A 271 -12.08 8.09 15.42
CA ASP A 271 -11.77 7.95 14.00
C ASP A 271 -12.74 8.79 13.14
N PRO A 272 -12.27 9.38 12.01
CA PRO A 272 -13.15 10.14 11.13
C PRO A 272 -14.24 9.25 10.48
N ALA A 273 -15.34 9.87 10.09
CA ALA A 273 -16.30 9.28 9.16
C ALA A 273 -15.69 9.20 7.74
N ARG A 274 -16.04 8.14 6.99
CA ARG A 274 -15.58 7.90 5.62
C ARG A 274 -16.76 7.77 4.66
N ASP A 275 -16.49 8.01 3.37
CA ASP A 275 -17.48 7.86 2.30
C ASP A 275 -18.01 6.42 2.22
N GLN A 276 -19.33 6.26 2.08
CA GLN A 276 -20.00 4.95 2.04
C GLN A 276 -19.78 4.19 0.72
N ARG A 277 -19.26 4.86 -0.32
CA ARG A 277 -18.89 4.23 -1.60
C ARG A 277 -17.64 3.36 -1.48
N LEU A 278 -16.79 3.59 -0.48
CA LEU A 278 -15.54 2.85 -0.28
C LEU A 278 -15.80 1.37 0.07
N ILE A 279 -15.09 0.47 -0.60
CA ILE A 279 -15.05 -0.96 -0.27
C ILE A 279 -14.21 -1.14 1.00
N LYS A 280 -14.87 -1.43 2.12
CA LYS A 280 -14.25 -1.55 3.44
C LYS A 280 -13.80 -2.99 3.72
N HIS A 281 -12.50 -3.18 3.92
CA HIS A 281 -11.87 -4.45 4.28
C HIS A 281 -11.86 -4.69 5.80
N THR A 282 -11.57 -3.65 6.57
CA THR A 282 -11.67 -3.68 8.05
C THR A 282 -12.23 -2.37 8.57
N ALA A 283 -13.00 -2.45 9.66
CA ALA A 283 -13.52 -1.27 10.36
C ALA A 283 -12.49 -0.66 11.33
N LYS A 284 -11.79 -1.52 12.08
CA LYS A 284 -10.80 -1.14 13.10
C LYS A 284 -9.56 -2.05 13.00
N PRO A 285 -8.37 -1.50 12.71
CA PRO A 285 -8.16 -0.19 12.08
C PRO A 285 -8.89 -0.08 10.74
N CYS A 286 -9.28 1.13 10.32
CA CYS A 286 -9.98 1.28 9.05
C CYS A 286 -9.05 0.99 7.86
N ASN A 287 -9.46 0.07 6.99
CA ASN A 287 -8.79 -0.17 5.71
C ASN A 287 -9.86 -0.30 4.63
N ALA A 288 -9.77 0.51 3.57
CA ALA A 288 -10.79 0.63 2.54
C ALA A 288 -10.22 1.14 1.21
N GLU A 289 -10.78 0.69 0.08
CA GLU A 289 -10.39 1.12 -1.27
C GLU A 289 -11.59 1.72 -2.03
N PRO A 290 -11.36 2.68 -2.95
CA PRO A 290 -12.39 3.07 -3.92
C PRO A 290 -12.82 1.87 -4.76
N PRO A 291 -14.12 1.74 -5.06
CA PRO A 291 -14.59 0.75 -6.03
C PRO A 291 -14.03 1.13 -7.42
N PRO A 292 -13.65 0.15 -8.26
CA PRO A 292 -12.86 0.44 -9.44
C PRO A 292 -13.58 1.37 -10.46
N GLU A 293 -14.91 1.38 -10.51
CA GLU A 293 -15.68 2.31 -11.32
C GLU A 293 -15.49 3.78 -10.93
N GLU A 294 -15.16 4.09 -9.67
CA GLU A 294 -14.80 5.43 -9.20
C GLU A 294 -13.32 5.72 -9.45
N LEU A 295 -12.45 4.74 -9.24
CA LEU A 295 -10.99 4.86 -9.34
C LEU A 295 -10.53 5.38 -10.71
N GLY A 296 -11.17 4.95 -11.81
CA GLY A 296 -10.79 5.33 -13.17
C GLY A 296 -11.26 6.71 -13.66
N LYS A 297 -12.21 7.36 -12.96
CA LYS A 297 -12.93 8.54 -13.49
C LYS A 297 -12.04 9.76 -13.66
N GLU A 298 -11.29 10.11 -12.62
CA GLU A 298 -10.53 11.35 -12.53
C GLU A 298 -9.03 11.04 -12.46
N PHE A 299 -8.20 11.91 -13.03
CA PHE A 299 -6.74 11.75 -12.93
C PHE A 299 -6.25 11.98 -11.49
N ILE A 300 -6.87 12.92 -10.78
CA ILE A 300 -6.67 13.18 -9.35
C ILE A 300 -7.83 12.51 -8.61
N THR A 301 -7.53 11.59 -7.71
CA THR A 301 -8.54 10.91 -6.89
C THR A 301 -9.13 11.90 -5.86
N PRO A 302 -10.46 12.04 -5.76
CA PRO A 302 -11.09 12.85 -4.73
C PRO A 302 -10.67 12.40 -3.32
N PRO A 303 -10.39 13.31 -2.36
CA PRO A 303 -9.85 12.92 -1.05
C PRO A 303 -10.72 11.95 -0.25
N GLU A 304 -12.04 12.03 -0.40
CA GLU A 304 -13.02 11.14 0.23
C GLU A 304 -13.09 9.73 -0.38
N LEU A 305 -12.50 9.55 -1.57
CA LEU A 305 -12.36 8.26 -2.27
C LEU A 305 -10.92 7.76 -2.33
N PHE A 306 -9.94 8.53 -1.84
CA PHE A 306 -8.54 8.10 -1.78
C PHE A 306 -8.42 6.93 -0.80
N TYR A 307 -7.77 5.83 -1.22
CA TYR A 307 -7.74 4.59 -0.43
C TYR A 307 -7.18 4.82 0.98
N VAL A 308 -7.84 4.24 1.98
CA VAL A 308 -7.47 4.36 3.40
C VAL A 308 -6.74 3.10 3.82
N ARG A 309 -5.50 3.23 4.28
CA ARG A 309 -4.76 2.15 4.95
C ARG A 309 -4.26 2.65 6.29
N ASN A 310 -4.85 2.16 7.39
CA ASN A 310 -4.45 2.46 8.75
C ASN A 310 -3.97 1.17 9.45
N HIS A 311 -2.92 1.26 10.25
CA HIS A 311 -2.45 0.17 11.13
C HIS A 311 -2.99 0.35 12.55
N MET A 312 -3.09 1.59 13.02
CA MET A 312 -3.67 1.97 14.31
C MET A 312 -4.89 2.90 14.11
N TRP A 313 -5.35 3.54 15.20
CA TRP A 313 -6.40 4.55 15.20
C TRP A 313 -5.90 5.87 14.63
N VAL A 314 -6.79 6.69 14.06
CA VAL A 314 -6.41 7.99 13.50
C VAL A 314 -6.19 9.01 14.61
N PRO A 315 -4.97 9.57 14.79
CA PRO A 315 -4.72 10.62 15.78
C PRO A 315 -5.68 11.82 15.67
N VAL A 316 -5.89 12.48 16.80
CA VAL A 316 -6.66 13.73 16.89
C VAL A 316 -5.68 14.87 17.12
N VAL A 317 -5.50 15.70 16.10
CA VAL A 317 -4.90 17.03 16.23
C VAL A 317 -6.03 18.01 15.93
N LYS A 318 -6.27 18.97 16.83
CA LYS A 318 -7.33 19.96 16.64
C LYS A 318 -6.88 21.03 15.64
N GLU A 319 -7.83 21.68 14.98
CA GLU A 319 -7.54 22.65 13.92
C GLU A 319 -6.82 23.90 14.45
N ASP A 320 -7.19 24.36 15.65
CA ASP A 320 -6.57 25.46 16.40
C ASP A 320 -5.17 25.12 16.94
N GLN A 321 -4.77 23.85 16.92
CA GLN A 321 -3.47 23.35 17.41
C GLN A 321 -2.57 22.81 16.29
N ALA A 322 -3.04 22.85 15.04
CA ALA A 322 -2.34 22.19 13.93
C ALA A 322 -1.03 22.90 13.56
N ASP A 323 -0.99 24.23 13.65
CA ASP A 323 0.21 25.03 13.35
C ASP A 323 1.30 24.87 14.45
N ASP A 324 0.91 24.49 15.68
CA ASP A 324 1.80 24.13 16.79
C ASP A 324 2.35 22.69 16.72
N HIS A 325 1.87 21.87 15.77
CA HIS A 325 2.33 20.49 15.60
C HIS A 325 3.84 20.45 15.38
N ALA A 326 4.57 19.84 16.31
CA ALA A 326 6.01 19.81 16.32
C ALA A 326 6.56 18.59 15.56
N LEU A 327 7.59 18.83 14.74
CA LEU A 327 8.41 17.81 14.10
C LEU A 327 9.82 17.86 14.69
N THR A 328 10.24 16.79 15.36
CA THR A 328 11.63 16.64 15.81
C THR A 328 12.47 15.97 14.73
N ILE A 329 13.66 16.50 14.47
CA ILE A 329 14.70 15.92 13.61
C ILE A 329 15.93 15.66 14.47
N GLU A 330 16.34 14.41 14.58
CA GLU A 330 17.56 13.97 15.25
C GLU A 330 18.66 13.69 14.22
N LEU A 331 19.82 14.32 14.40
CA LEU A 331 21.01 14.16 13.56
C LEU A 331 21.90 13.01 14.06
N PRO A 332 22.86 12.51 13.26
CA PRO A 332 23.71 11.36 13.64
C PRO A 332 24.67 11.61 14.82
N ASP A 333 24.83 12.87 15.25
CA ASP A 333 25.58 13.27 16.44
C ASP A 333 24.70 13.40 17.69
N GLY A 334 23.39 13.14 17.57
CA GLY A 334 22.39 13.28 18.63
C GLY A 334 21.88 14.71 18.83
N GLU A 335 22.28 15.70 18.01
CA GLU A 335 21.62 17.01 18.05
C GLU A 335 20.17 16.90 17.54
N GLU A 336 19.22 17.36 18.35
CA GLU A 336 17.82 17.50 17.95
C GLU A 336 17.48 18.93 17.50
N ARG A 337 16.68 19.04 16.44
CA ARG A 337 16.04 20.28 15.97
C ARG A 337 14.54 20.08 15.92
N VAL A 338 13.78 21.06 16.40
CA VAL A 338 12.32 21.03 16.38
C VAL A 338 11.81 22.10 15.43
N TYR A 339 10.80 21.75 14.64
CA TYR A 339 10.10 22.66 13.73
C TYR A 339 8.60 22.57 13.99
N THR A 340 7.92 23.68 14.20
CA THR A 340 6.44 23.68 14.17
C THR A 340 5.93 23.63 12.72
N LEU A 341 4.67 23.25 12.51
CA LEU A 341 4.06 23.30 11.18
C LEU A 341 4.03 24.74 10.62
N ALA A 342 3.80 25.74 11.47
CA ALA A 342 3.90 27.15 11.09
C ALA A 342 5.31 27.53 10.60
N GLU A 343 6.36 27.06 11.27
CA GLU A 343 7.75 27.25 10.84
C GLU A 343 8.04 26.55 9.52
N LEU A 344 7.60 25.29 9.35
CA LEU A 344 7.76 24.56 8.09
C LEU A 344 7.12 25.35 6.92
N ARG A 345 5.90 25.86 7.11
CA ARG A 345 5.16 26.64 6.10
C ARG A 345 5.80 27.98 5.74
N SER A 346 6.46 28.64 6.69
CA SER A 346 6.96 30.02 6.55
C SER A 346 8.45 30.12 6.21
N ARG A 347 9.28 29.19 6.69
CA ARG A 347 10.74 29.21 6.49
C ARG A 347 11.19 28.59 5.17
N PHE A 348 10.43 27.62 4.65
CA PHE A 348 10.83 26.83 3.49
C PHE A 348 9.98 27.10 2.25
N ARG A 349 10.54 26.81 1.07
CA ARG A 349 9.81 26.95 -0.19
C ARG A 349 8.69 25.91 -0.28
N LEU A 350 7.48 26.37 -0.62
CA LEU A 350 6.37 25.48 -0.92
C LEU A 350 6.56 24.78 -2.27
N HIS A 351 6.30 23.47 -2.28
CA HIS A 351 6.33 22.60 -3.45
C HIS A 351 4.99 21.88 -3.60
N ARG A 352 4.56 21.73 -4.86
CA ARG A 352 3.42 20.89 -5.25
C ARG A 352 3.92 19.74 -6.12
N VAL A 353 3.58 18.51 -5.74
CA VAL A 353 4.01 17.28 -6.43
C VAL A 353 2.78 16.41 -6.63
N THR A 354 2.42 16.12 -7.88
CA THR A 354 1.38 15.13 -8.18
C THR A 354 2.00 13.75 -8.16
N ALA A 355 1.57 12.90 -7.21
CA ALA A 355 2.12 11.56 -7.02
C ALA A 355 1.04 10.54 -6.64
N ALA A 356 1.17 9.34 -7.18
CA ALA A 356 0.40 8.18 -6.78
C ALA A 356 1.02 7.51 -5.55
N LEU A 357 0.17 7.12 -4.60
CA LEU A 357 0.56 6.21 -3.53
C LEU A 357 -0.05 4.84 -3.86
N GLN A 358 0.77 3.80 -3.83
CA GLN A 358 0.33 2.40 -3.99
C GLN A 358 0.72 1.57 -2.77
N CYS A 359 -0.24 0.82 -2.23
CA CYS A 359 -0.01 -0.19 -1.21
C CYS A 359 0.75 -1.39 -1.80
N SER A 360 1.70 -1.98 -1.08
CA SER A 360 2.39 -3.22 -1.52
C SER A 360 1.41 -4.36 -1.81
N GLY A 361 0.30 -4.39 -1.08
CA GLY A 361 -0.75 -5.40 -1.18
C GLY A 361 -1.84 -5.10 -2.19
N ASN A 362 -1.72 -4.05 -3.02
CA ASN A 362 -2.64 -3.83 -4.13
C ASN A 362 -2.71 -5.09 -4.99
N ARG A 363 -3.93 -5.52 -5.35
CA ARG A 363 -4.24 -6.77 -6.05
C ARG A 363 -3.87 -8.07 -5.32
N ARG A 364 -3.71 -8.03 -3.98
CA ARG A 364 -3.48 -9.25 -3.17
C ARG A 364 -4.54 -10.33 -3.41
N SER A 365 -5.81 -9.94 -3.60
CA SER A 365 -6.90 -10.88 -3.90
C SER A 365 -6.63 -11.70 -5.17
N ASP A 366 -6.05 -11.09 -6.21
CA ASP A 366 -5.73 -11.76 -7.46
C ASP A 366 -4.68 -12.85 -7.25
N MET A 367 -3.61 -12.56 -6.49
CA MET A 367 -2.58 -13.55 -6.16
C MET A 367 -3.16 -14.70 -5.32
N THR A 368 -3.99 -14.38 -4.32
CA THR A 368 -4.70 -15.38 -3.50
C THR A 368 -5.57 -16.30 -4.34
N SER A 369 -6.35 -15.74 -5.26
CA SER A 369 -7.37 -16.47 -6.03
C SER A 369 -6.79 -17.24 -7.21
N SER A 370 -5.64 -16.81 -7.75
CA SER A 370 -4.98 -17.42 -8.92
C SER A 370 -3.81 -18.35 -8.58
N THR A 371 -3.36 -18.42 -7.32
CA THR A 371 -2.18 -19.23 -6.96
C THR A 371 -2.35 -19.95 -5.61
N ALA A 372 -2.27 -19.25 -4.49
CA ALA A 372 -2.33 -19.84 -3.15
C ALA A 372 -2.67 -18.77 -2.10
N ALA A 373 -3.17 -19.20 -0.93
CA ALA A 373 -3.59 -18.30 0.13
C ALA A 373 -2.46 -17.37 0.63
N THR A 374 -2.71 -16.06 0.62
CA THR A 374 -1.76 -15.05 1.11
C THR A 374 -2.20 -14.42 2.43
N ASN A 375 -1.23 -14.02 3.25
CA ASN A 375 -1.44 -13.38 4.54
C ASN A 375 -1.56 -11.85 4.37
N GLY A 376 -2.75 -11.31 4.57
CA GLY A 376 -3.02 -9.87 4.60
C GLY A 376 -4.42 -9.50 4.13
N LEU A 377 -4.71 -8.19 4.13
CA LEU A 377 -5.96 -7.63 3.60
C LEU A 377 -6.10 -7.93 2.11
N GLN A 378 -7.24 -8.50 1.71
CA GLN A 378 -7.47 -9.01 0.35
C GLN A 378 -7.93 -7.87 -0.59
N TRP A 379 -7.09 -6.87 -0.75
CA TRP A 379 -7.29 -5.75 -1.67
C TRP A 379 -7.51 -6.23 -3.11
N GLY A 380 -8.50 -5.62 -3.77
CA GLY A 380 -8.64 -5.63 -5.21
C GLY A 380 -7.68 -4.65 -5.88
N VAL A 381 -8.13 -4.02 -6.96
CA VAL A 381 -7.31 -3.14 -7.80
C VAL A 381 -7.21 -1.69 -7.31
N GLY A 382 -7.88 -1.34 -6.19
CA GLY A 382 -8.06 0.03 -5.71
C GLY A 382 -7.17 0.45 -4.55
N ALA A 383 -6.21 -0.37 -4.10
CA ALA A 383 -5.22 0.05 -3.08
C ALA A 383 -4.09 0.92 -3.68
N ILE A 384 -4.49 1.86 -4.53
CA ILE A 384 -3.71 2.89 -5.20
C ILE A 384 -4.60 4.12 -5.38
N SER A 385 -4.05 5.32 -5.25
CA SER A 385 -4.75 6.58 -5.57
C SER A 385 -3.75 7.68 -5.89
N ASN A 386 -4.15 8.69 -6.67
CA ASN A 386 -3.27 9.75 -7.17
C ASN A 386 -3.73 11.12 -6.68
N ALA A 387 -2.82 11.93 -6.14
CA ALA A 387 -3.16 13.24 -5.56
C ALA A 387 -2.08 14.28 -5.84
N ASN A 388 -2.47 15.56 -5.76
CA ASN A 388 -1.54 16.68 -5.72
C ASN A 388 -1.18 16.97 -4.26
N TRP A 389 0.07 16.73 -3.88
CA TRP A 389 0.56 16.94 -2.52
C TRP A 389 1.24 18.30 -2.42
N GLU A 390 0.93 19.06 -1.37
CA GLU A 390 1.57 20.34 -1.06
C GLU A 390 2.34 20.25 0.25
N GLY A 391 3.57 20.76 0.24
CA GLY A 391 4.48 20.67 1.36
C GLY A 391 5.83 21.33 1.11
N VAL A 392 6.80 20.96 1.93
CA VAL A 392 8.20 21.41 1.82
C VAL A 392 9.11 20.21 1.57
N ARG A 393 10.28 20.42 0.96
CA ARG A 393 11.19 19.31 0.64
C ARG A 393 11.89 18.79 1.89
N LEU A 394 11.89 17.47 2.08
CA LEU A 394 12.64 16.85 3.18
C LEU A 394 14.13 17.21 3.13
N ALA A 395 14.73 17.22 1.93
CA ALA A 395 16.12 17.62 1.72
C ALA A 395 16.42 19.03 2.30
N ASP A 396 15.55 20.00 2.04
CA ASP A 396 15.77 21.40 2.46
C ASP A 396 15.71 21.52 3.99
N VAL A 397 14.79 20.80 4.64
CA VAL A 397 14.65 20.79 6.12
C VAL A 397 15.80 20.04 6.80
N LEU A 398 16.27 18.91 6.23
CA LEU A 398 17.46 18.21 6.75
C LEU A 398 18.73 19.08 6.67
N LEU A 399 18.87 19.87 5.60
CA LEU A 399 19.99 20.80 5.43
C LEU A 399 19.92 21.96 6.44
N ASP A 400 18.75 22.55 6.65
CA ASP A 400 18.53 23.61 7.66
C ASP A 400 18.74 23.10 9.09
N ALA A 401 18.39 21.84 9.38
CA ALA A 401 18.63 21.20 10.67
C ALA A 401 20.13 21.08 11.01
N GLY A 402 21.01 21.14 9.99
CA GLY A 402 22.46 21.13 10.15
C GLY A 402 23.15 19.90 9.54
N LEU A 403 22.42 19.00 8.89
CA LEU A 403 22.99 17.84 8.21
C LEU A 403 23.94 18.30 7.08
N LYS A 404 25.14 17.72 7.02
CA LYS A 404 26.19 18.09 6.04
C LYS A 404 26.41 16.95 5.05
N PRO A 405 25.80 16.97 3.85
CA PRO A 405 25.87 15.84 2.89
C PRO A 405 27.29 15.42 2.51
N ALA A 406 28.25 16.36 2.54
CA ALA A 406 29.66 16.08 2.26
C ALA A 406 30.30 15.04 3.20
N GLN A 407 29.75 14.86 4.42
CA GLN A 407 30.20 13.82 5.36
C GLN A 407 29.78 12.40 4.94
N PHE A 408 28.78 12.28 4.06
CA PHE A 408 28.17 11.02 3.64
C PHE A 408 28.39 10.72 2.15
N ALA A 409 29.17 11.55 1.43
CA ALA A 409 29.39 11.40 0.00
C ALA A 409 30.20 10.13 -0.39
N SER A 410 30.93 9.52 0.56
CA SER A 410 31.74 8.32 0.34
C SER A 410 30.93 7.02 0.22
N THR A 411 29.75 6.94 0.84
CA THR A 411 28.92 5.72 0.84
C THR A 411 28.19 5.51 -0.49
N ALA A 412 27.98 6.57 -1.27
CA ALA A 412 27.34 6.52 -2.58
C ALA A 412 28.19 5.84 -3.69
N VAL A 413 29.49 5.66 -3.48
CA VAL A 413 30.45 5.17 -4.51
C VAL A 413 30.59 3.64 -4.51
N ALA A 414 30.10 2.95 -3.48
CA ALA A 414 30.27 1.50 -3.31
C ALA A 414 29.18 0.63 -3.99
N LYS A 415 28.47 1.13 -5.01
CA LYS A 415 27.32 0.41 -5.63
C LYS A 415 27.69 -0.67 -6.67
N ASP A 416 28.98 -0.96 -6.84
CA ASP A 416 29.50 -1.94 -7.80
C ASP A 416 30.03 -3.23 -7.11
N SER A 417 29.21 -3.98 -6.37
CA SER A 417 29.30 -5.45 -6.14
C SER A 417 28.38 -5.90 -4.99
N GLN A 418 27.71 -7.06 -5.16
CA GLN A 418 26.96 -7.84 -4.15
C GLN A 418 26.02 -7.10 -3.17
N GLY A 419 24.73 -7.48 -3.19
CA GLY A 419 23.74 -6.99 -2.23
C GLY A 419 23.87 -7.62 -0.83
N ASP A 420 24.90 -7.23 -0.09
CA ASP A 420 24.95 -7.43 1.36
C ASP A 420 23.98 -6.48 2.07
N ALA A 421 23.40 -6.95 3.18
CA ALA A 421 22.42 -6.19 3.97
C ALA A 421 23.05 -5.05 4.81
N ASP A 422 24.37 -4.92 4.80
CA ASP A 422 25.17 -3.93 5.53
C ASP A 422 25.89 -3.00 4.54
N SER A 423 25.10 -2.24 3.78
CA SER A 423 25.59 -1.41 2.67
C SER A 423 26.36 -0.15 3.10
N GLY A 424 26.36 0.17 4.41
CA GLY A 424 26.83 1.46 4.93
C GLY A 424 26.04 2.69 4.42
N GLU A 425 24.91 2.49 3.72
CA GLU A 425 24.05 3.58 3.26
C GLU A 425 23.21 4.10 4.44
N MET A 426 23.49 5.33 4.88
CA MET A 426 22.66 6.02 5.87
C MET A 426 21.19 6.05 5.45
N HIS A 427 20.30 6.06 6.43
CA HIS A 427 18.86 6.10 6.30
C HIS A 427 18.25 7.33 6.98
N VAL A 428 17.06 7.70 6.50
CA VAL A 428 16.15 8.60 7.20
C VAL A 428 14.99 7.77 7.71
N GLN A 429 14.89 7.64 9.03
CA GLN A 429 13.80 6.97 9.73
C GLN A 429 12.68 7.97 10.03
N PHE A 430 11.44 7.54 9.91
CA PHE A 430 10.23 8.33 10.14
C PHE A 430 9.36 7.65 11.19
N SER A 431 8.86 8.41 12.16
CA SER A 431 7.98 7.92 13.23
C SER A 431 6.70 8.76 13.32
N ALA A 432 5.55 8.08 13.36
CA ALA A 432 4.23 8.68 13.53
C ALA A 432 3.83 8.83 15.01
N LEU A 433 2.85 9.69 15.27
CA LEU A 433 2.17 9.82 16.58
C LEU A 433 1.55 8.49 17.08
N GLU A 434 1.15 7.61 16.15
CA GLU A 434 0.59 6.28 16.44
C GLU A 434 1.65 5.16 16.52
N ALA A 435 2.93 5.53 16.67
CA ALA A 435 4.11 4.64 16.65
C ALA A 435 4.36 3.89 15.32
N TYR A 436 3.62 4.17 14.24
CA TYR A 436 3.96 3.66 12.91
C TYR A 436 5.34 4.18 12.46
N GLY A 437 6.23 3.27 12.05
CA GLY A 437 7.59 3.59 11.64
C GLY A 437 8.01 2.98 10.31
N ALA A 438 8.84 3.71 9.56
CA ALA A 438 9.46 3.27 8.30
C ALA A 438 10.75 4.06 8.02
N SER A 439 11.57 3.64 7.05
CA SER A 439 12.72 4.41 6.58
C SER A 439 12.92 4.37 5.06
N ILE A 440 13.62 5.39 4.56
CA ILE A 440 14.14 5.47 3.19
C ILE A 440 15.66 5.67 3.23
N PRO A 441 16.41 5.36 2.16
CA PRO A 441 17.82 5.74 2.05
C PRO A 441 18.01 7.27 2.15
N LEU A 442 19.08 7.72 2.79
CA LEU A 442 19.43 9.14 2.90
C LEU A 442 19.72 9.74 1.51
N SER A 443 20.25 8.94 0.58
CA SER A 443 20.44 9.34 -0.82
C SER A 443 19.12 9.73 -1.49
N THR A 444 18.04 8.97 -1.27
CA THR A 444 16.68 9.30 -1.72
C THR A 444 16.14 10.55 -1.03
N ALA A 445 16.35 10.69 0.29
CA ALA A 445 15.87 11.83 1.07
C ALA A 445 16.53 13.17 0.65
N LEU A 446 17.79 13.12 0.24
CA LEU A 446 18.58 14.30 -0.17
C LEU A 446 18.55 14.59 -1.67
N ASP A 447 18.13 13.67 -2.54
CA ASP A 447 18.09 13.93 -3.98
C ASP A 447 16.98 14.95 -4.32
N PRO A 448 17.30 16.18 -4.80
CA PRO A 448 16.30 17.18 -5.17
C PRO A 448 15.44 16.76 -6.38
N ARG A 449 15.78 15.65 -7.04
CA ARG A 449 15.01 15.02 -8.11
C ARG A 449 13.97 14.04 -7.58
N ALA A 450 14.15 13.43 -6.41
CA ALA A 450 13.21 12.45 -5.83
C ALA A 450 11.91 13.08 -5.29
N ASP A 451 11.89 14.40 -5.11
CA ASP A 451 10.71 15.17 -4.68
C ASP A 451 10.06 14.69 -3.38
N VAL A 452 10.86 14.16 -2.43
CA VAL A 452 10.37 13.76 -1.10
C VAL A 452 9.87 14.98 -0.34
N LEU A 453 8.59 14.96 0.06
CA LEU A 453 7.93 16.06 0.75
C LEU A 453 7.59 15.72 2.20
N LEU A 454 7.70 16.75 3.05
CA LEU A 454 6.90 16.90 4.27
C LEU A 454 5.63 17.64 3.87
N ALA A 455 4.55 16.89 3.64
CA ALA A 455 3.30 17.37 3.09
C ALA A 455 2.27 17.68 4.19
N PHE A 456 1.56 18.79 4.01
CA PHE A 456 0.46 19.25 4.88
C PHE A 456 -0.79 19.66 4.08
N GLY A 457 -0.71 19.65 2.75
CA GLY A 457 -1.85 19.83 1.85
C GLY A 457 -2.02 18.67 0.87
N MET A 458 -3.27 18.42 0.47
CA MET A 458 -3.69 17.42 -0.50
C MET A 458 -4.81 17.99 -1.36
N ASN A 459 -4.67 17.92 -2.68
CA ASN A 459 -5.63 18.41 -3.67
C ASN A 459 -6.09 19.86 -3.43
N GLY A 460 -5.16 20.73 -3.01
CA GLY A 460 -5.42 22.15 -2.74
C GLY A 460 -6.16 22.46 -1.44
N LYS A 461 -6.30 21.48 -0.53
CA LYS A 461 -6.89 21.63 0.81
C LYS A 461 -5.91 21.10 1.88
N PRO A 462 -6.10 21.41 3.17
CA PRO A 462 -5.41 20.70 4.26
C PRO A 462 -5.60 19.19 4.16
N LEU A 463 -4.64 18.41 4.67
CA LEU A 463 -4.75 16.94 4.71
C LEU A 463 -6.04 16.49 5.42
N PRO A 464 -6.80 15.53 4.88
CA PRO A 464 -7.82 14.83 5.66
C PRO A 464 -7.18 14.02 6.80
N ARG A 465 -7.89 13.83 7.91
CA ARG A 465 -7.38 13.09 9.09
C ARG A 465 -6.87 11.69 8.76
N ASP A 466 -7.62 10.89 7.99
CA ASP A 466 -7.18 9.55 7.54
C ASP A 466 -5.87 9.55 6.74
N HIS A 467 -5.55 10.68 6.10
CA HIS A 467 -4.41 10.81 5.20
C HIS A 467 -3.22 11.53 5.84
N GLY A 468 -3.23 11.73 7.15
CA GLY A 468 -2.07 12.16 7.93
C GLY A 468 -2.10 13.60 8.43
N TYR A 469 -3.28 14.18 8.68
CA TYR A 469 -3.37 15.54 9.24
C TYR A 469 -2.64 15.68 10.60
N PRO A 470 -1.84 16.74 10.81
CA PRO A 470 -1.62 17.87 9.91
C PRO A 470 -0.38 17.72 9.02
N LEU A 471 0.48 16.72 9.28
CA LEU A 471 1.77 16.53 8.59
C LEU A 471 2.04 15.05 8.28
N ARG A 472 2.53 14.77 7.06
CA ARG A 472 2.98 13.43 6.63
C ARG A 472 4.26 13.51 5.79
N THR A 473 4.95 12.39 5.62
CA THR A 473 5.86 12.23 4.47
C THR A 473 5.10 11.78 3.22
N ILE A 474 5.59 12.22 2.06
CA ILE A 474 5.30 11.69 0.74
C ILE A 474 6.63 11.34 0.09
N VAL A 475 6.79 10.08 -0.29
CA VAL A 475 7.98 9.55 -0.96
C VAL A 475 7.59 9.08 -2.36
N PRO A 476 7.69 9.95 -3.39
CA PRO A 476 7.26 9.62 -4.74
C PRO A 476 7.96 8.38 -5.32
N GLY A 477 7.23 7.59 -6.12
CA GLY A 477 7.77 6.39 -6.76
C GLY A 477 8.02 5.20 -5.82
N HIS A 478 7.85 5.37 -4.51
CA HIS A 478 8.06 4.34 -3.50
C HIS A 478 6.74 3.69 -3.05
N VAL A 479 6.83 2.56 -2.36
CA VAL A 479 5.69 1.93 -1.70
C VAL A 479 5.10 2.86 -0.64
N ALA A 480 3.78 2.97 -0.60
CA ALA A 480 3.08 3.93 0.27
C ALA A 480 3.37 3.73 1.78
N ALA A 481 3.86 2.54 2.18
CA ALA A 481 4.33 2.28 3.54
C ALA A 481 5.45 3.22 4.00
N ARG A 482 6.27 3.77 3.09
CA ARG A 482 7.33 4.73 3.45
C ARG A 482 6.84 6.19 3.54
N SER A 483 5.61 6.45 3.09
CA SER A 483 4.94 7.76 3.18
C SER A 483 4.17 7.88 4.50
N VAL A 484 4.91 7.90 5.62
CA VAL A 484 4.41 7.91 7.01
C VAL A 484 3.45 9.07 7.26
N LYS A 485 2.29 8.75 7.83
CA LYS A 485 1.23 9.71 8.20
C LYS A 485 1.39 10.16 9.65
N TRP A 486 0.84 11.33 9.99
CA TRP A 486 0.85 11.85 11.37
C TRP A 486 2.28 11.95 11.92
N LEU A 487 3.18 12.50 11.09
CA LEU A 487 4.63 12.49 11.28
C LEU A 487 5.03 13.33 12.50
N ASN A 488 5.78 12.72 13.42
CA ASN A 488 6.19 13.33 14.69
C ASN A 488 7.71 13.47 14.82
N LYS A 489 8.47 12.45 14.41
CA LYS A 489 9.93 12.46 14.51
C LYS A 489 10.61 11.89 13.26
N ILE A 490 11.76 12.46 12.94
CA ILE A 490 12.70 12.01 11.92
C ILE A 490 14.04 11.74 12.61
N VAL A 491 14.70 10.62 12.27
CA VAL A 491 16.05 10.30 12.75
C VAL A 491 16.94 10.00 11.55
N VAL A 492 18.12 10.60 11.47
CA VAL A 492 19.14 10.22 10.50
C VAL A 492 20.07 9.20 11.16
N SER A 493 20.07 7.97 10.66
CA SER A 493 20.77 6.82 11.26
C SER A 493 21.54 6.04 10.19
N ASP A 494 22.54 5.28 10.61
CA ASP A 494 23.24 4.26 9.81
C ASP A 494 22.40 2.99 9.58
N GLU A 495 21.35 2.75 10.38
CA GLU A 495 20.43 1.61 10.21
C GLU A 495 19.07 2.00 9.61
N GLU A 496 18.43 1.04 8.94
CA GLU A 496 16.99 1.11 8.67
C GLU A 496 16.17 1.31 9.95
N SER A 497 14.95 1.85 9.83
CA SER A 497 14.03 1.92 10.97
C SER A 497 13.87 0.54 11.62
N PRO A 498 14.02 0.41 12.95
CA PRO A 498 13.86 -0.87 13.65
C PRO A 498 12.40 -1.35 13.69
N SER A 499 11.46 -0.49 13.28
CA SER A 499 10.03 -0.75 13.32
C SER A 499 9.62 -2.04 12.59
N GLN A 500 8.62 -2.75 13.12
CA GLN A 500 8.13 -4.00 12.54
C GLN A 500 7.75 -3.87 11.07
N TRP A 501 7.25 -2.72 10.62
CA TRP A 501 6.80 -2.51 9.25
C TRP A 501 7.96 -2.21 8.27
N GLN A 502 9.16 -1.96 8.78
CA GLN A 502 10.38 -1.93 7.98
C GLN A 502 11.05 -3.31 7.98
N ARG A 503 11.20 -3.93 9.16
CA ARG A 503 12.02 -5.14 9.35
C ARG A 503 11.27 -6.47 9.17
N ARG A 504 9.99 -6.52 9.53
CA ARG A 504 9.15 -7.74 9.66
C ARG A 504 7.81 -7.68 8.89
N ASP A 505 7.63 -6.68 8.01
CA ASP A 505 6.60 -6.65 6.97
C ASP A 505 7.11 -5.91 5.73
N TYR A 506 6.28 -5.77 4.69
CA TYR A 506 6.60 -4.99 3.48
C TYR A 506 7.92 -5.41 2.79
N LYS A 507 8.18 -6.74 2.78
CA LYS A 507 9.22 -7.42 1.99
C LYS A 507 8.57 -8.31 0.92
N CYS A 508 9.31 -8.63 -0.14
CA CYS A 508 8.86 -9.54 -1.20
C CYS A 508 9.73 -10.79 -1.23
N PHE A 509 9.14 -11.94 -0.91
CA PHE A 509 9.85 -13.21 -0.80
C PHE A 509 9.88 -13.97 -2.13
N GLY A 510 10.79 -14.95 -2.24
CA GLY A 510 10.70 -15.95 -3.30
C GLY A 510 9.54 -16.92 -3.06
N PRO A 511 8.94 -17.51 -4.11
CA PRO A 511 7.82 -18.45 -3.97
C PRO A 511 8.16 -19.72 -3.17
N ASN A 512 9.46 -20.04 -3.02
CA ASN A 512 9.95 -21.22 -2.32
C ASN A 512 10.21 -21.01 -0.82
N GLU A 513 10.10 -19.78 -0.28
CA GLU A 513 10.40 -19.48 1.14
C GLU A 513 9.33 -20.04 2.12
N GLY A 514 8.15 -20.43 1.61
CA GLY A 514 7.10 -21.04 2.41
C GLY A 514 6.45 -20.10 3.44
N ALA A 515 5.96 -20.67 4.54
CA ALA A 515 5.15 -19.95 5.54
C ALA A 515 5.95 -19.20 6.62
N LYS A 516 7.25 -19.49 6.75
CA LYS A 516 8.17 -18.88 7.72
C LYS A 516 9.40 -18.34 6.99
N PRO A 517 9.25 -17.27 6.18
CA PRO A 517 10.34 -16.73 5.38
C PRO A 517 11.44 -16.13 6.28
N ASP A 518 12.68 -16.18 5.82
CA ASP A 518 13.77 -15.42 6.40
C ASP A 518 13.57 -13.92 6.08
N TRP A 519 13.28 -13.13 7.10
CA TRP A 519 13.01 -11.70 6.94
C TRP A 519 14.29 -10.88 6.69
N ASP A 520 15.44 -11.31 7.20
CA ASP A 520 16.66 -10.52 7.18
C ASP A 520 17.43 -10.69 5.86
N ARG A 521 17.24 -11.84 5.19
CA ARG A 521 17.76 -12.11 3.84
C ARG A 521 17.13 -11.28 2.70
N TYR A 522 15.97 -10.64 2.93
CA TYR A 522 15.27 -9.87 1.90
C TYR A 522 15.29 -8.37 2.19
N PRO A 523 15.40 -7.49 1.17
CA PRO A 523 15.33 -6.05 1.37
C PRO A 523 13.90 -5.60 1.70
N ALA A 524 13.77 -4.49 2.42
CA ALA A 524 12.51 -3.77 2.52
C ALA A 524 12.09 -3.25 1.14
N ILE A 525 10.80 -3.36 0.78
CA ILE A 525 10.29 -2.77 -0.47
C ILE A 525 10.46 -1.25 -0.37
N GLN A 526 11.13 -0.67 -1.37
CA GLN A 526 11.33 0.77 -1.54
C GLN A 526 10.59 1.23 -2.79
N GLU A 527 11.22 1.24 -3.98
CA GLU A 527 10.53 1.51 -5.24
C GLU A 527 9.47 0.44 -5.58
N MET A 528 8.37 0.88 -6.21
CA MET A 528 7.35 -0.04 -6.72
C MET A 528 7.70 -0.57 -8.13
N PRO A 529 7.51 -1.87 -8.42
CA PRO A 529 7.58 -2.38 -9.77
C PRO A 529 6.38 -1.93 -10.61
N ILE A 530 6.48 -2.10 -11.92
CA ILE A 530 5.40 -1.79 -12.86
C ILE A 530 4.13 -2.61 -12.58
N THR A 531 2.97 -1.95 -12.65
CA THR A 531 1.65 -2.56 -12.53
C THR A 531 0.65 -1.93 -13.52
N SER A 532 -0.41 -2.66 -13.81
CA SER A 532 -1.63 -2.14 -14.44
C SER A 532 -2.86 -2.94 -14.00
N ALA A 533 -4.02 -2.31 -14.08
CA ALA A 533 -5.31 -2.93 -13.85
C ALA A 533 -6.42 -2.25 -14.67
N THR A 534 -7.46 -3.02 -14.98
CA THR A 534 -8.67 -2.56 -15.66
C THR A 534 -9.68 -2.12 -14.60
N THR A 535 -10.26 -0.93 -14.77
CA THR A 535 -11.22 -0.31 -13.85
C THR A 535 -12.62 -0.13 -14.43
N GLY A 536 -12.78 -0.33 -15.75
CA GLY A 536 -14.09 -0.34 -16.40
C GLY A 536 -14.11 -1.27 -17.62
N VAL A 537 -15.20 -2.00 -17.79
CA VAL A 537 -15.47 -2.88 -18.94
C VAL A 537 -16.88 -2.60 -19.46
N TRP A 538 -17.02 -2.36 -20.76
CA TRP A 538 -18.31 -2.21 -21.45
C TRP A 538 -18.33 -3.04 -22.73
N VAL A 539 -19.47 -3.63 -23.06
CA VAL A 539 -19.65 -4.49 -24.24
C VAL A 539 -21.01 -4.26 -24.89
N GLY A 540 -21.08 -4.39 -26.21
CA GLY A 540 -22.33 -4.39 -26.96
C GLY A 540 -22.93 -2.99 -27.17
N ASP A 541 -24.24 -2.89 -26.98
CA ASP A 541 -25.01 -1.75 -27.50
C ASP A 541 -24.73 -0.44 -26.76
N CYS A 542 -24.29 -0.49 -25.50
CA CYS A 542 -23.84 0.71 -24.78
C CYS A 542 -22.57 1.32 -25.40
N VAL A 543 -21.68 0.50 -25.96
CA VAL A 543 -20.50 0.96 -26.70
C VAL A 543 -20.91 1.54 -28.05
N ARG A 544 -21.89 0.93 -28.74
CA ARG A 544 -22.43 1.47 -30.01
C ARG A 544 -23.12 2.82 -29.82
N ALA A 545 -23.95 2.96 -28.79
CA ALA A 545 -24.67 4.20 -28.49
C ALA A 545 -23.72 5.37 -28.16
N ALA A 546 -22.72 5.12 -27.31
CA ALA A 546 -21.70 6.12 -26.97
C ALA A 546 -20.90 6.57 -28.21
N ALA A 547 -20.53 5.65 -29.09
CA ALA A 547 -19.79 5.96 -30.30
C ALA A 547 -20.64 6.70 -31.36
N ALA A 548 -21.94 6.39 -31.47
CA ALA A 548 -22.88 7.11 -32.33
C ALA A 548 -23.05 8.57 -31.88
N ALA A 549 -23.19 8.79 -30.56
CA ALA A 549 -23.27 10.12 -29.95
C ALA A 549 -22.04 10.99 -30.25
N ALA A 550 -20.84 10.42 -30.08
CA ALA A 550 -19.58 11.12 -30.33
C ALA A 550 -19.43 11.56 -31.80
N LYS A 551 -19.93 10.76 -32.75
CA LYS A 551 -19.90 11.06 -34.20
C LYS A 551 -20.92 12.11 -34.63
N SER A 552 -22.10 12.14 -34.02
CA SER A 552 -23.18 13.05 -34.43
C SER A 552 -23.07 14.46 -33.85
N GLY A 553 -22.17 14.68 -32.88
CA GLY A 553 -22.04 15.95 -32.16
C GLY A 553 -23.24 16.29 -31.27
N THR A 554 -24.29 15.46 -31.28
CA THR A 554 -25.45 15.58 -30.41
C THR A 554 -25.18 14.96 -29.05
N GLU A 555 -25.57 15.67 -28.01
CA GLU A 555 -25.53 15.20 -26.64
C GLU A 555 -26.40 13.93 -26.47
N TRP A 556 -25.76 12.79 -26.24
CA TRP A 556 -26.45 11.62 -25.72
C TRP A 556 -26.59 11.74 -24.21
N MET A 557 -27.61 12.48 -23.79
CA MET A 557 -28.19 12.26 -22.49
C MET A 557 -28.83 10.86 -22.48
N LEU A 558 -28.36 10.01 -21.57
CA LEU A 558 -29.12 8.84 -21.13
C LEU A 558 -30.41 9.38 -20.49
N ARG A 559 -31.51 9.36 -21.24
CA ARG A 559 -32.79 9.94 -20.80
C ARG A 559 -33.23 9.23 -19.52
N ARG A 560 -33.69 10.01 -18.52
CA ARG A 560 -34.12 9.50 -17.19
C ARG A 560 -35.27 8.47 -17.24
N THR A 561 -35.83 8.20 -18.41
CA THR A 561 -36.99 7.33 -18.67
C THR A 561 -36.65 5.95 -19.20
N ASP A 562 -35.41 5.73 -19.64
CA ASP A 562 -35.00 4.50 -20.33
C ASP A 562 -34.00 3.76 -19.41
N GLU A 563 -34.27 2.51 -19.01
CA GLU A 563 -33.96 2.03 -17.65
C GLU A 563 -32.49 1.63 -17.34
N ALA A 564 -31.53 2.17 -18.09
CA ALA A 564 -30.10 2.04 -17.80
C ALA A 564 -29.69 2.92 -16.58
N ARG A 565 -30.09 2.50 -15.37
CA ARG A 565 -29.72 3.16 -14.11
C ARG A 565 -28.22 3.09 -13.86
N ALA A 566 -27.53 4.22 -14.03
CA ALA A 566 -26.26 4.45 -13.34
C ALA A 566 -26.46 4.32 -11.83
N ALA A 567 -25.43 3.86 -11.10
CA ALA A 567 -25.49 3.75 -9.65
C ALA A 567 -25.74 5.12 -8.98
N PRO A 568 -26.47 5.19 -7.84
CA PRO A 568 -26.65 6.44 -7.11
C PRO A 568 -25.29 7.06 -6.73
N GLY A 569 -25.11 8.35 -7.02
CA GLY A 569 -23.86 9.08 -6.74
C GLY A 569 -22.93 9.27 -7.95
N VAL A 570 -23.24 8.69 -9.13
CA VAL A 570 -22.47 8.96 -10.35
C VAL A 570 -22.69 10.39 -10.85
N ARG A 571 -21.64 11.21 -10.81
CA ARG A 571 -21.55 12.42 -11.65
C ARG A 571 -21.41 12.01 -13.13
N ASP A 572 -22.45 12.31 -13.90
CA ASP A 572 -22.50 12.52 -15.36
C ASP A 572 -21.41 11.83 -16.19
N LEU A 573 -21.63 10.55 -16.56
CA LEU A 573 -20.83 9.85 -17.59
C LEU A 573 -20.72 10.68 -18.90
N PRO A 574 -21.78 11.38 -19.38
CA PRO A 574 -21.68 12.37 -20.45
C PRO A 574 -20.58 13.43 -20.27
N ALA A 575 -20.28 13.90 -19.05
CA ALA A 575 -19.22 14.88 -18.82
C ALA A 575 -17.83 14.37 -19.17
N TRP A 576 -17.53 13.12 -18.78
CA TRP A 576 -16.27 12.47 -19.13
C TRP A 576 -16.21 12.13 -20.63
N GLN A 577 -17.34 11.67 -21.19
CA GLN A 577 -17.49 11.34 -22.61
C GLN A 577 -17.28 12.56 -23.53
N ARG A 578 -17.68 13.78 -23.12
CA ARG A 578 -17.41 15.05 -23.83
C ARG A 578 -15.92 15.29 -24.10
N GLU A 579 -15.03 14.85 -23.20
CA GLU A 579 -13.58 15.03 -23.33
C GLU A 579 -12.85 13.79 -23.91
N HIS A 580 -13.44 12.60 -23.79
CA HIS A 580 -12.69 11.34 -23.93
C HIS A 580 -13.21 10.32 -24.98
N LEU A 581 -14.22 10.64 -25.80
CA LEU A 581 -14.64 9.73 -26.89
C LEU A 581 -14.03 10.06 -28.27
N ASN A 582 -13.63 11.30 -28.50
CA ASN A 582 -12.91 11.69 -29.72
C ASN A 582 -11.40 11.70 -29.44
N SER A 583 -10.73 10.57 -29.67
CA SER A 583 -9.27 10.60 -29.77
C SER A 583 -8.87 11.55 -30.89
N LYS A 584 -7.97 12.49 -30.60
CA LYS A 584 -7.36 13.37 -31.61
C LYS A 584 -6.44 12.61 -32.57
N ASP A 585 -6.11 11.35 -32.25
CA ASP A 585 -5.26 10.48 -33.03
C ASP A 585 -6.11 9.45 -33.79
N PRO A 586 -6.18 9.52 -35.14
CA PRO A 586 -7.00 8.61 -35.94
C PRO A 586 -6.68 7.11 -35.76
N LYS A 587 -5.51 6.76 -35.19
CA LYS A 587 -5.16 5.36 -34.91
C LYS A 587 -6.04 4.74 -33.82
N TYR A 588 -6.52 5.54 -32.85
CA TYR A 588 -7.33 5.09 -31.71
C TYR A 588 -8.81 5.45 -31.86
N ALA A 589 -9.20 6.11 -32.95
CA ALA A 589 -10.59 6.43 -33.24
C ALA A 589 -11.44 5.16 -33.46
N LEU A 590 -12.71 5.20 -33.03
CA LEU A 590 -13.67 4.11 -33.15
C LEU A 590 -14.00 3.75 -34.62
N LYS A 591 -13.28 2.74 -35.14
CA LYS A 591 -13.54 2.12 -36.46
C LYS A 591 -14.79 1.23 -36.41
N MET A 592 -15.97 1.85 -36.46
CA MET A 592 -17.27 1.15 -36.42
C MET A 592 -17.73 0.54 -37.76
N ASP A 593 -16.83 0.24 -38.69
CA ASP A 593 -17.17 -0.46 -39.94
C ASP A 593 -17.28 -1.99 -39.74
N SER A 594 -17.37 -2.45 -38.49
CA SER A 594 -17.53 -3.86 -38.18
C SER A 594 -18.91 -4.37 -38.61
N THR A 595 -18.89 -5.40 -39.45
CA THR A 595 -20.05 -6.13 -39.98
C THR A 595 -20.96 -6.69 -38.88
N GLU A 596 -22.18 -7.11 -39.23
CA GLU A 596 -23.27 -7.56 -38.32
C GLU A 596 -22.96 -8.72 -37.34
N GLY A 597 -21.71 -9.20 -37.23
CA GLY A 597 -21.28 -10.23 -36.28
C GLY A 597 -20.48 -9.75 -35.05
N ASP A 598 -19.81 -8.59 -35.11
CA ASP A 598 -18.86 -8.16 -34.07
C ASP A 598 -19.57 -7.53 -32.86
N VAL A 599 -19.25 -7.99 -31.64
CA VAL A 599 -19.72 -7.35 -30.39
C VAL A 599 -18.67 -6.35 -29.90
N PRO A 600 -18.90 -5.02 -29.98
CA PRO A 600 -17.90 -4.03 -29.63
C PRO A 600 -17.62 -4.03 -28.12
N MET A 601 -16.41 -3.62 -27.76
CA MET A 601 -15.90 -3.53 -26.39
C MET A 601 -15.21 -2.20 -26.15
N ALA A 602 -15.38 -1.65 -24.96
CA ALA A 602 -14.56 -0.58 -24.42
C ALA A 602 -13.98 -0.99 -23.06
N LEU A 603 -12.74 -0.60 -22.79
CA LEU A 603 -12.04 -0.82 -21.53
C LEU A 603 -11.40 0.48 -21.05
N MET A 604 -11.29 0.67 -19.74
CA MET A 604 -10.42 1.67 -19.13
C MET A 604 -9.62 1.09 -17.97
N GLY A 605 -8.55 1.76 -17.59
CA GLY A 605 -7.74 1.37 -16.44
C GLY A 605 -6.63 2.35 -16.10
N TYR A 606 -5.77 1.93 -15.18
CA TYR A 606 -4.53 2.62 -14.84
C TYR A 606 -3.31 1.73 -15.11
N ALA A 607 -2.16 2.37 -15.26
CA ALA A 607 -0.84 1.76 -15.19
C ALA A 607 0.09 2.68 -14.38
N TYR A 608 1.05 2.11 -13.66
CA TYR A 608 1.99 2.85 -12.81
C TYR A 608 3.31 2.07 -12.66
N SER A 609 4.43 2.78 -12.52
CA SER A 609 5.74 2.20 -12.19
C SER A 609 6.45 3.14 -11.22
N GLY A 610 7.17 2.57 -10.25
CA GLY A 610 7.89 3.33 -9.24
C GLY A 610 9.18 3.98 -9.76
N GLY A 611 9.89 4.67 -8.85
CA GLY A 611 11.16 5.36 -9.16
C GLY A 611 11.07 6.34 -10.34
N GLY A 612 9.91 6.95 -10.58
CA GLY A 612 9.72 8.00 -11.59
C GLY A 612 9.70 7.49 -13.04
N LYS A 613 9.52 6.19 -13.26
CA LYS A 613 9.53 5.54 -14.57
C LYS A 613 8.22 5.76 -15.32
N HIS A 614 8.29 6.31 -16.53
CA HIS A 614 7.10 6.61 -17.35
C HIS A 614 6.45 5.33 -17.89
N ILE A 615 5.13 5.27 -17.98
CA ILE A 615 4.45 4.23 -18.74
C ILE A 615 4.50 4.57 -20.23
N ILE A 616 5.29 3.82 -21.00
CA ILE A 616 5.43 4.03 -22.46
C ILE A 616 4.42 3.25 -23.28
N ARG A 617 3.86 2.15 -22.74
CA ARG A 617 2.86 1.33 -23.42
C ARG A 617 1.95 0.61 -22.43
N VAL A 618 0.69 0.42 -22.83
CA VAL A 618 -0.23 -0.56 -22.25
C VAL A 618 -0.77 -1.41 -23.38
N ASP A 619 -0.68 -2.73 -23.23
CA ASP A 619 -1.14 -3.72 -24.19
C ASP A 619 -2.37 -4.45 -23.63
N VAL A 620 -3.42 -4.56 -24.44
CA VAL A 620 -4.66 -5.27 -24.15
C VAL A 620 -4.78 -6.50 -25.05
N SER A 621 -5.16 -7.63 -24.46
CA SER A 621 -5.59 -8.84 -25.17
C SER A 621 -7.06 -9.08 -24.87
N VAL A 622 -7.85 -9.46 -25.87
CA VAL A 622 -9.28 -9.82 -25.71
C VAL A 622 -9.56 -11.32 -25.93
N ASP A 623 -8.52 -12.11 -26.20
CA ASP A 623 -8.57 -13.50 -26.67
C ASP A 623 -7.75 -14.47 -25.79
N GLY A 624 -7.54 -14.14 -24.51
CA GLY A 624 -6.76 -14.96 -23.58
C GLY A 624 -5.23 -14.83 -23.70
N GLY A 625 -4.72 -13.93 -24.56
CA GLY A 625 -3.30 -13.57 -24.65
C GLY A 625 -2.64 -13.92 -25.98
N ASN A 626 -3.42 -14.39 -26.95
CA ASN A 626 -2.94 -14.82 -28.26
C ASN A 626 -2.58 -13.61 -29.15
N THR A 627 -3.38 -12.54 -29.10
CA THR A 627 -3.12 -11.29 -29.82
C THR A 627 -3.22 -10.08 -28.90
N TRP A 628 -2.45 -9.04 -29.22
CA TRP A 628 -2.32 -7.85 -28.38
C TRP A 628 -2.50 -6.59 -29.21
N ALA A 629 -3.35 -5.68 -28.73
CA ALA A 629 -3.55 -4.35 -29.27
C ALA A 629 -3.08 -3.30 -28.25
N GLN A 630 -2.46 -2.23 -28.74
CA GLN A 630 -1.99 -1.14 -27.88
C GLN A 630 -3.16 -0.24 -27.46
N ALA A 631 -3.31 -0.04 -26.15
CA ALA A 631 -4.26 0.91 -25.59
C ALA A 631 -3.81 2.37 -25.78
N GLU A 632 -4.77 3.29 -25.78
CA GLU A 632 -4.51 4.72 -25.79
C GLU A 632 -4.20 5.20 -24.36
N LEU A 633 -3.03 5.84 -24.18
CA LEU A 633 -2.65 6.47 -22.91
C LEU A 633 -3.21 7.91 -22.87
N LEU A 634 -4.09 8.21 -21.91
CA LEU A 634 -4.79 9.50 -21.82
C LEU A 634 -3.85 10.66 -21.52
N ASP A 635 -4.14 11.89 -21.98
CA ASP A 635 -3.26 13.06 -21.76
C ASP A 635 -3.36 13.66 -20.35
N ASP A 636 -3.09 12.82 -19.36
CA ASP A 636 -3.03 13.12 -17.94
C ASP A 636 -1.91 14.12 -17.56
N CYS A 637 -1.07 14.52 -18.53
CA CYS A 637 0.10 15.39 -18.34
C CYS A 637 -0.18 16.85 -18.71
N GLY A 638 -1.44 17.18 -19.04
CA GLY A 638 -1.84 18.50 -19.53
C GLY A 638 -1.32 18.79 -20.95
N PRO A 639 -1.84 19.85 -21.58
CA PRO A 639 -1.53 20.15 -22.98
C PRO A 639 -0.03 20.26 -23.24
N GLU A 640 0.41 19.58 -24.31
CA GLU A 640 1.82 19.43 -24.74
C GLU A 640 2.73 18.69 -23.73
N GLY A 641 2.17 17.89 -22.81
CA GLY A 641 2.93 17.10 -21.84
C GLY A 641 3.76 17.94 -20.87
N LYS A 642 3.46 19.25 -20.74
CA LYS A 642 4.27 20.22 -20.00
C LYS A 642 4.41 19.89 -18.51
N ASN A 643 3.44 19.18 -17.92
CA ASN A 643 3.47 18.81 -16.50
C ASN A 643 4.22 17.49 -16.23
N CYS A 644 4.71 16.78 -17.26
CA CYS A 644 5.43 15.51 -17.15
C CYS A 644 6.77 15.57 -17.91
N ARG A 645 7.68 16.44 -17.47
CA ARG A 645 9.02 16.59 -18.09
C ARG A 645 10.10 15.89 -17.26
N GLY A 646 11.04 15.24 -17.95
CA GLY A 646 12.16 14.54 -17.31
C GLY A 646 11.74 13.21 -16.65
N SER A 647 12.64 12.59 -15.87
CA SER A 647 12.44 11.27 -15.24
C SER A 647 11.63 11.33 -13.93
N LYS A 648 10.54 12.11 -13.89
CA LYS A 648 9.77 12.43 -12.68
C LYS A 648 8.30 12.00 -12.79
N TYR A 649 8.06 10.80 -13.31
CA TYR A 649 6.70 10.27 -13.49
C TYR A 649 6.18 9.64 -12.20
N TRP A 650 5.79 10.49 -11.26
CA TRP A 650 5.30 10.07 -9.94
C TRP A 650 3.81 9.70 -9.91
N ALA A 651 3.04 10.17 -10.89
CA ALA A 651 1.63 9.87 -11.04
C ALA A 651 1.42 8.57 -11.85
N TRP A 652 0.25 7.96 -11.69
CA TRP A 652 -0.21 6.92 -12.61
C TRP A 652 -0.47 7.47 -14.02
N ARG A 653 -0.65 6.57 -14.99
CA ARG A 653 -1.12 6.88 -16.33
C ARG A 653 -2.44 6.15 -16.58
N ARG A 654 -3.51 6.87 -16.84
CA ARG A 654 -4.79 6.26 -17.25
C ARG A 654 -4.72 5.84 -18.71
N TRP A 655 -5.43 4.77 -19.04
CA TRP A 655 -5.51 4.24 -20.39
C TRP A 655 -6.94 3.85 -20.75
N ARG A 656 -7.24 3.85 -22.05
CA ARG A 656 -8.49 3.33 -22.62
C ARG A 656 -8.23 2.47 -23.84
N TYR A 657 -9.14 1.56 -24.13
CA TYR A 657 -9.10 0.71 -25.31
C TYR A 657 -10.50 0.56 -25.90
N PHE A 658 -10.59 0.54 -27.23
CA PHE A 658 -11.79 0.23 -27.99
C PHE A 658 -11.46 -0.87 -29.00
N GLY A 659 -12.35 -1.85 -29.12
CA GLY A 659 -12.19 -2.97 -30.05
C GLY A 659 -13.47 -3.79 -30.19
N SER A 660 -13.33 -5.02 -30.68
CA SER A 660 -14.39 -6.03 -30.71
C SER A 660 -14.02 -7.18 -29.77
N LEU A 661 -15.03 -7.80 -29.14
CA LEU A 661 -14.89 -9.15 -28.61
C LEU A 661 -14.61 -10.11 -29.76
N PRO A 662 -13.65 -11.05 -29.61
CA PRO A 662 -13.48 -12.15 -30.56
C PRO A 662 -14.63 -13.14 -30.44
N GLU A 663 -14.62 -14.22 -31.24
CA GLU A 663 -15.50 -15.36 -30.96
C GLU A 663 -15.24 -15.84 -29.53
N LEU A 664 -16.31 -15.88 -28.73
CA LEU A 664 -16.25 -16.16 -27.30
C LEU A 664 -15.83 -17.62 -27.06
N ALA A 665 -14.54 -17.90 -26.92
CA ALA A 665 -14.00 -19.26 -26.95
C ALA A 665 -14.29 -20.11 -25.70
N GLU A 666 -14.60 -19.48 -24.56
CA GLU A 666 -14.84 -20.17 -23.30
C GLU A 666 -16.34 -20.40 -23.04
N THR A 667 -16.69 -21.56 -22.46
CA THR A 667 -18.06 -21.86 -22.00
C THR A 667 -18.06 -22.07 -20.48
N ARG A 668 -18.85 -21.27 -19.75
CA ARG A 668 -19.03 -21.37 -18.28
C ARG A 668 -20.52 -21.53 -17.95
N GLY A 669 -20.95 -22.78 -17.76
CA GLY A 669 -22.38 -23.11 -17.76
C GLY A 669 -22.98 -22.73 -19.11
N ASP A 670 -24.14 -22.06 -19.10
CA ASP A 670 -24.82 -21.62 -20.33
C ASP A 670 -24.24 -20.34 -20.94
N LYS A 671 -23.18 -19.75 -20.35
CA LYS A 671 -22.57 -18.50 -20.83
C LYS A 671 -21.34 -18.75 -21.68
N ARG A 672 -21.28 -18.08 -22.83
CA ARG A 672 -20.05 -17.93 -23.62
C ARG A 672 -19.26 -16.73 -23.09
N CYS A 673 -17.95 -16.86 -22.97
CA CYS A 673 -17.05 -15.89 -22.36
C CYS A 673 -15.73 -15.77 -23.12
N THR A 674 -14.95 -14.73 -22.81
CA THR A 674 -13.52 -14.64 -23.16
C THR A 674 -12.72 -14.07 -21.99
N THR A 675 -11.42 -14.34 -21.95
CA THR A 675 -10.49 -13.75 -20.99
C THR A 675 -9.83 -12.50 -21.57
N VAL A 676 -10.11 -11.34 -20.97
CA VAL A 676 -9.43 -10.06 -21.25
C VAL A 676 -8.21 -9.94 -20.35
N LEU A 677 -7.08 -9.53 -20.93
CA LEU A 677 -5.79 -9.35 -20.26
C LEU A 677 -5.26 -7.93 -20.48
N VAL A 678 -4.59 -7.36 -19.47
CA VAL A 678 -3.83 -6.11 -19.63
C VAL A 678 -2.46 -6.20 -18.97
N LYS A 679 -1.46 -5.62 -19.65
CA LYS A 679 -0.07 -5.47 -19.19
C LYS A 679 0.51 -4.13 -19.62
N ALA A 680 1.37 -3.54 -18.80
CA ALA A 680 2.10 -2.31 -19.11
C ALA A 680 3.58 -2.56 -19.46
N THR A 681 4.23 -1.54 -20.03
CA THR A 681 5.68 -1.43 -20.21
C THR A 681 6.12 -0.02 -19.81
N ASP A 682 7.18 0.10 -19.01
CA ASP A 682 7.72 1.40 -18.58
C ASP A 682 8.93 1.87 -19.40
N SER A 683 9.43 3.07 -19.13
CA SER A 683 10.56 3.69 -19.84
C SER A 683 11.91 3.00 -19.64
N ALA A 684 12.02 2.07 -18.69
CA ALA A 684 13.17 1.19 -18.52
C ALA A 684 12.92 -0.20 -19.15
N TYR A 685 11.82 -0.34 -19.91
CA TYR A 685 11.34 -1.60 -20.51
C TYR A 685 11.02 -2.71 -19.50
N ASN A 686 10.75 -2.37 -18.23
CA ASN A 686 10.19 -3.35 -17.31
C ASN A 686 8.78 -3.73 -17.77
N THR A 687 8.44 -5.01 -17.65
CA THR A 687 7.13 -5.56 -18.01
C THR A 687 6.56 -6.38 -16.86
N GLN A 688 5.23 -6.40 -16.74
CA GLN A 688 4.54 -7.26 -15.79
C GLN A 688 4.74 -8.76 -16.12
N PRO A 689 4.90 -9.64 -15.13
CA PRO A 689 4.95 -11.08 -15.34
C PRO A 689 3.59 -11.63 -15.77
N GLU A 690 3.59 -12.77 -16.46
CA GLU A 690 2.35 -13.35 -16.99
C GLU A 690 1.39 -13.81 -15.88
N GLN A 691 1.92 -14.50 -14.86
CA GLN A 691 1.14 -15.21 -13.84
C GLN A 691 1.71 -14.94 -12.44
N HIS A 692 0.85 -15.03 -11.42
CA HIS A 692 1.27 -14.87 -10.03
C HIS A 692 2.13 -16.03 -9.51
N THR A 693 2.08 -17.20 -10.14
CA THR A 693 2.87 -18.40 -9.76
C THR A 693 4.37 -18.11 -9.67
N GLY A 694 4.93 -17.35 -10.62
CA GLY A 694 6.36 -16.98 -10.63
C GLY A 694 6.77 -15.86 -9.67
N ILE A 695 5.81 -15.13 -9.10
CA ILE A 695 6.03 -14.01 -8.15
C ILE A 695 5.29 -14.19 -6.82
N TYR A 696 4.79 -15.39 -6.56
CA TYR A 696 4.03 -15.69 -5.36
C TYR A 696 4.90 -15.47 -4.12
N ASN A 697 4.31 -14.88 -3.09
CA ASN A 697 4.93 -14.74 -1.79
C ASN A 697 3.85 -14.77 -0.71
N VAL A 698 4.18 -15.32 0.46
CA VAL A 698 3.22 -15.55 1.56
C VAL A 698 2.55 -14.26 2.07
N ARG A 699 3.14 -13.08 1.86
CA ARG A 699 2.53 -11.77 2.23
C ARG A 699 1.62 -11.18 1.15
N GLY A 700 1.53 -11.80 -0.02
CA GLY A 700 0.75 -11.28 -1.14
C GLY A 700 1.15 -9.86 -1.55
N ASN A 701 2.43 -9.51 -1.40
CA ASN A 701 2.98 -8.22 -1.80
C ASN A 701 3.34 -8.25 -3.30
N LEU A 702 3.31 -7.08 -3.93
CA LEU A 702 3.71 -6.86 -5.33
C LEU A 702 2.97 -7.78 -6.32
N ALA A 703 1.66 -7.93 -6.15
CA ALA A 703 0.77 -8.68 -7.06
C ALA A 703 0.61 -7.94 -8.40
N THR A 704 1.63 -8.04 -9.25
CA THR A 704 1.76 -7.27 -10.49
C THR A 704 1.62 -8.10 -11.76
N ALA A 705 1.20 -9.37 -11.67
CA ALA A 705 0.96 -10.17 -12.88
C ALA A 705 -0.14 -9.54 -13.75
N TRP A 706 -0.19 -9.91 -15.04
CA TRP A 706 -1.19 -9.41 -15.99
C TRP A 706 -2.59 -9.49 -15.38
N HIS A 707 -3.32 -8.37 -15.38
CA HIS A 707 -4.67 -8.35 -14.80
C HIS A 707 -5.62 -9.09 -15.75
N ARG A 708 -6.39 -10.03 -15.19
CA ARG A 708 -7.20 -10.99 -15.96
C ARG A 708 -8.67 -10.86 -15.59
N LEU A 709 -9.50 -10.55 -16.58
CA LEU A 709 -10.95 -10.46 -16.41
C LEU A 709 -11.66 -11.47 -17.29
N LEU A 710 -12.50 -12.31 -16.69
CA LEU A 710 -13.42 -13.17 -17.44
C LEU A 710 -14.64 -12.32 -17.84
N VAL A 711 -14.80 -12.07 -19.13
CA VAL A 711 -15.91 -11.29 -19.70
C VAL A 711 -16.91 -12.24 -20.33
N CYS A 712 -18.06 -12.41 -19.68
CA CYS A 712 -19.19 -13.21 -20.16
C CYS A 712 -20.34 -12.28 -20.60
N PRO A 713 -20.36 -11.81 -21.87
CA PRO A 713 -21.47 -11.00 -22.37
C PRO A 713 -22.77 -11.82 -22.38
N SER A 714 -23.90 -11.12 -22.33
CA SER A 714 -25.23 -11.70 -22.42
C SER A 714 -25.99 -11.06 -23.57
N SER A 715 -26.70 -11.86 -24.36
CA SER A 715 -27.49 -11.41 -25.51
C SER A 715 -28.98 -11.53 -25.25
N VAL A 716 -29.76 -10.52 -25.66
CA VAL A 716 -31.23 -10.55 -25.70
C VAL A 716 -31.68 -10.32 -27.13
N LYS A 717 -32.50 -11.23 -27.68
CA LYS A 717 -33.17 -11.00 -28.95
C LYS A 717 -34.34 -10.05 -28.74
N ARG A 718 -34.34 -8.94 -29.45
CA ARG A 718 -35.40 -7.93 -29.47
C ARG A 718 -36.57 -8.39 -30.36
N PRO A 719 -37.79 -7.85 -30.15
CA PRO A 719 -38.94 -8.16 -31.01
C PRO A 719 -38.78 -7.77 -32.49
N ASP A 720 -37.86 -6.86 -32.82
CA ASP A 720 -37.49 -6.46 -34.19
C ASP A 720 -36.48 -7.42 -34.86
N GLY A 721 -36.16 -8.54 -34.21
CA GLY A 721 -35.21 -9.56 -34.69
C GLY A 721 -33.75 -9.26 -34.38
N LYS A 722 -33.40 -8.05 -33.90
CA LYS A 722 -32.02 -7.68 -33.59
C LYS A 722 -31.55 -8.26 -32.27
N THR A 723 -30.25 -8.45 -32.10
CA THR A 723 -29.66 -8.98 -30.86
C THR A 723 -28.92 -7.87 -30.12
N THR A 724 -29.40 -7.52 -28.93
CA THR A 724 -28.75 -6.57 -28.02
C THR A 724 -27.81 -7.31 -27.08
N TRP A 725 -26.59 -6.79 -26.94
CA TRP A 725 -25.55 -7.35 -26.07
C TRP A 725 -25.28 -6.43 -24.86
N CYS A 726 -25.20 -7.04 -23.67
CA CYS A 726 -24.89 -6.39 -22.39
C CYS A 726 -23.79 -7.16 -21.65
N ALA A 727 -23.11 -6.53 -20.68
CA ALA A 727 -22.22 -7.22 -19.76
C ALA A 727 -23.05 -8.10 -18.81
N GLY A 728 -22.83 -9.42 -18.80
CA GLY A 728 -23.53 -10.31 -17.87
C GLY A 728 -23.12 -10.08 -16.41
N ASN A 729 -23.98 -10.48 -15.45
CA ASN A 729 -23.78 -10.34 -14.00
C ASN A 729 -22.55 -11.06 -13.39
N ALA A 730 -21.60 -11.54 -14.20
CA ALA A 730 -20.49 -12.41 -13.79
C ALA A 730 -19.17 -11.99 -14.45
N VAL A 731 -18.78 -10.73 -14.26
CA VAL A 731 -17.46 -10.19 -14.58
C VAL A 731 -16.85 -9.72 -13.26
N TYR A 732 -15.73 -10.30 -12.82
CA TYR A 732 -14.95 -9.65 -11.76
C TYR A 732 -14.33 -8.39 -12.36
N GLY A 733 -14.39 -7.26 -11.66
CA GLY A 733 -14.05 -5.95 -12.22
C GLY A 733 -15.27 -5.20 -12.78
N SER A 734 -15.36 -3.92 -12.46
CA SER A 734 -16.58 -3.08 -12.50
C SER A 734 -17.05 -2.64 -13.89
N GLY A 735 -18.38 -2.41 -14.03
CA GLY A 735 -18.98 -1.79 -15.21
C GLY A 735 -20.31 -2.39 -15.72
N PHE A 736 -21.23 -2.85 -14.86
CA PHE A 736 -22.40 -3.63 -15.32
C PHE A 736 -23.55 -2.78 -15.90
N CYS A 737 -23.90 -3.01 -17.17
CA CYS A 737 -25.26 -2.80 -17.66
C CYS A 737 -26.10 -4.05 -17.38
N LYS A 738 -27.06 -3.96 -16.44
CA LYS A 738 -28.05 -5.04 -16.23
C LYS A 738 -29.01 -5.13 -17.43
N PRO A 739 -29.41 -6.34 -17.87
CA PRO A 739 -30.62 -6.50 -18.68
C PRO A 739 -31.85 -6.13 -17.84
N GLU A 740 -32.82 -5.44 -18.44
CA GLU A 740 -34.16 -5.34 -17.86
C GLU A 740 -34.77 -6.75 -17.75
N ALA A 741 -35.31 -7.09 -16.58
CA ALA A 741 -36.36 -8.09 -16.53
C ALA A 741 -37.63 -7.38 -17.03
N THR A 742 -38.12 -7.76 -18.21
CA THR A 742 -39.30 -7.16 -18.83
C THR A 742 -40.45 -7.11 -17.83
N ALA A 743 -40.83 -5.89 -17.44
CA ALA A 743 -41.96 -5.66 -16.56
C ALA A 743 -43.27 -6.04 -17.27
N ASN A 744 -43.70 -7.28 -17.10
CA ASN A 744 -45.08 -7.67 -17.38
C ASN A 744 -45.99 -6.87 -16.45
N LYS A 745 -46.57 -5.80 -16.98
CA LYS A 745 -47.69 -5.10 -16.36
C LYS A 745 -48.94 -5.99 -16.45
N THR A 746 -49.28 -6.61 -15.33
CA THR A 746 -50.63 -7.02 -14.93
C THR A 746 -50.71 -6.91 -13.42
#